data_AF-A0AAD3W4L7-F1
#
_entry.id   AF-A0AAD3W4L7-F1
#
_cell.length_a   1.000
_cell.length_b   1.000
_cell.length_c   1.000
_cell.angle_alpha   90.00
_cell.angle_beta   90.00
_cell.angle_gamma   90.00
#
_symmetry.space_group_name_H-M   'P 1'
#
loop_
_entity.id
_entity.type
_entity.pdbx_description
1 polymer ?
#
loop_
_entity_poly.entity_id
_entity_poly.type
_entity_poly.pdbx_seq_one_letter_code
_entity_poly.pdbx_strand_id
1 'polypeptide(L)'
;ENGLELLNKRIFDLAKAIGRPCVMTGDVHYLDPEDEIYRAILLSGKGMLEGEKSAPLHFRTTSELLAEASSYLGEEAAREVVITNPVELAASVENLRPIPEGSYFPNLPNADSELRRLAEEGAKRMYGDPLPEVVRARLEKELGAIIGNGFSSLYMIAIRMVERSLADGYFVGSRGSVGSSLVATCTGVTEVNPLKPHYVCPGCRWSDFEPDVQVASGFDLPPRKCPKCGEDLLRDGQDIPFETFMGFHGEKVPDIDLNFSGEEQGEMLKFASELLGEGNIFRAGTIATVARKTAYGFVKHYAEERGLRLRRAEETRLSSGIEGVKRTTGQHPGGVMVIPSGMDVLDFTPLQFPADDRTAGAITTHFDYNSISGHLVKVDILGHDDPTVIKMLHELTGIDPLKVPMDDPDTLALFSGVNPDDAIGIPEFGTRFVRNMLVETKPASFGDLVRISGLSHGTDVWANNARDLIKSGVAKFREVIATREDIFLYLMQMGMDSAVAFAIAEKVRKGKPLADADIEAMRKVSVPEWYIESCKKISYLFPKAHAAAYVTTAFRIAYFKVHHPLAFAAAYFTFHGSSMTVEYMHNNPDLWKKEIESINSSPNATAKQQDIASALEVALEMYRRGVRFGKPSLYKSHATKYVPDDGILLPPFVSIPGIGERAAQAIVEAREEAPFTSVEDFRRRTKLGKKLCEMLKEQGVLENLPEGEQLALF
;
A
#
# COMPACT_ATOMS: atom_id res chain seq x y z
N GLU A 1 -13.50 42.28 31.85
CA GLU A 1 -14.22 41.30 32.68
C GLU A 1 -15.70 41.66 32.83
N ASN A 2 -16.07 42.82 33.39
CA ASN A 2 -17.48 43.24 33.60
C ASN A 2 -18.44 43.14 32.39
N GLY A 3 -17.94 43.22 31.15
CA GLY A 3 -18.78 43.10 29.95
C GLY A 3 -19.26 41.67 29.66
N LEU A 4 -18.44 40.66 29.94
CA LEU A 4 -18.78 39.26 29.66
C LEU A 4 -19.72 38.70 30.73
N GLU A 5 -19.47 39.03 32.00
CA GLU A 5 -20.35 38.73 33.13
C GLU A 5 -21.75 39.33 32.94
N LEU A 6 -21.84 40.58 32.46
CA LEU A 6 -23.11 41.22 32.16
C LEU A 6 -23.86 40.53 31.03
N LEU A 7 -23.14 40.06 30.00
CA LEU A 7 -23.73 39.26 28.92
C LEU A 7 -24.22 37.91 29.43
N ASN A 8 -23.42 37.20 30.23
CA ASN A 8 -23.80 35.91 30.82
C ASN A 8 -25.06 36.06 31.69
N LYS A 9 -25.12 37.11 32.53
CA LYS A 9 -26.32 37.41 33.33
C LYS A 9 -27.53 37.70 32.45
N ARG A 10 -27.38 38.47 31.38
CA ARG A 10 -28.46 38.75 30.44
C ARG A 10 -28.93 37.48 29.71
N ILE A 11 -28.02 36.56 29.38
CA ILE A 11 -28.35 35.25 28.80
C ILE A 11 -29.14 34.41 29.80
N PHE A 12 -28.72 34.38 31.07
CA PHE A 12 -29.44 33.69 32.14
C PHE A 12 -30.86 34.25 32.35
N ASP A 13 -30.99 35.58 32.47
CA ASP A 13 -32.29 36.25 32.63
C ASP A 13 -33.21 35.98 31.42
N LEU A 14 -32.65 35.99 30.21
CA LEU A 14 -33.38 35.66 28.98
C LEU A 14 -33.85 34.20 29.00
N ALA A 15 -32.98 33.26 29.36
CA ALA A 15 -33.30 31.84 29.44
C ALA A 15 -34.45 31.59 30.43
N LYS A 16 -34.43 32.26 31.59
CA LYS A 16 -35.54 32.27 32.55
C LYS A 16 -36.82 32.85 31.96
N ALA A 17 -36.74 33.98 31.28
CA ALA A 17 -37.91 34.63 30.68
C ALA A 17 -38.59 33.78 29.59
N ILE A 18 -37.82 32.99 28.84
CA ILE A 18 -38.35 32.09 27.79
C ILE A 18 -38.61 30.66 28.27
N GLY A 19 -38.38 30.36 29.55
CA GLY A 19 -38.59 29.04 30.14
C GLY A 19 -37.68 27.95 29.57
N ARG A 20 -36.42 28.27 29.27
CA ARG A 20 -35.41 27.31 28.80
C ARG A 20 -34.27 27.15 29.82
N PRO A 21 -33.71 25.94 29.98
CA PRO A 21 -32.58 25.72 30.87
C PRO A 21 -31.34 26.45 30.33
N CYS A 22 -30.61 27.12 31.24
CA CYS A 22 -29.33 27.75 30.96
C CYS A 22 -28.20 26.87 31.51
N VAL A 23 -27.15 26.64 30.73
CA VAL A 23 -26.00 25.84 31.15
C VAL A 23 -24.70 26.63 30.99
N MET A 24 -23.78 26.46 31.93
CA MET A 24 -22.43 27.01 31.82
C MET A 24 -21.49 25.93 31.28
N THR A 25 -20.81 26.23 30.17
CA THR A 25 -19.91 25.30 29.48
C THR A 25 -18.47 25.82 29.51
N GLY A 26 -17.48 24.91 29.58
CA GLY A 26 -16.06 25.27 29.63
C GLY A 26 -15.38 25.51 28.27
N ASP A 27 -16.03 25.17 27.15
CA ASP A 27 -15.45 25.22 25.79
C ASP A 27 -14.05 24.55 25.74
N VAL A 28 -13.97 23.33 26.28
CA VAL A 28 -12.72 22.63 26.59
C VAL A 28 -11.94 22.30 25.32
N HIS A 29 -10.66 22.69 25.28
CA HIS A 29 -9.72 22.39 24.19
C HIS A 29 -8.49 21.60 24.65
N TYR A 30 -8.22 21.56 25.96
CA TYR A 30 -7.09 20.87 26.57
C TYR A 30 -7.42 20.46 28.01
N LEU A 31 -6.62 19.57 28.62
CA LEU A 31 -6.96 18.98 29.92
C LEU A 31 -6.62 19.92 31.07
N ASP A 32 -5.35 20.30 31.18
CA ASP A 32 -4.82 21.10 32.29
C ASP A 32 -4.46 22.53 31.83
N PRO A 33 -4.45 23.55 32.70
CA PRO A 33 -4.11 24.92 32.33
C PRO A 33 -2.77 25.07 31.59
N GLU A 34 -1.76 24.30 31.97
CA GLU A 34 -0.43 24.29 31.33
C GLU A 34 -0.41 23.76 29.90
N ASP A 35 -1.43 23.03 29.46
CA ASP A 35 -1.52 22.45 28.11
C ASP A 35 -1.88 23.49 27.04
N GLU A 36 -2.25 24.72 27.45
CA GLU A 36 -2.52 25.86 26.55
C GLU A 36 -1.38 26.08 25.55
N ILE A 37 -0.13 25.83 25.98
CA ILE A 37 1.06 25.98 25.14
C ILE A 37 1.01 25.12 23.87
N TYR A 38 0.45 23.91 23.94
CA TYR A 38 0.34 23.01 22.78
C TYR A 38 -0.60 23.59 21.74
N ARG A 39 -1.72 24.15 22.19
CA ARG A 39 -2.69 24.83 21.31
C ARG A 39 -2.10 26.10 20.70
N ALA A 40 -1.36 26.89 21.48
CA ALA A 40 -0.67 28.07 20.97
C ALA A 40 0.34 27.73 19.87
N ILE A 41 1.14 26.66 20.05
CA ILE A 41 2.08 26.18 19.04
C ILE A 41 1.35 25.75 17.76
N LEU A 42 0.23 25.03 17.88
CA LEU A 42 -0.58 24.61 16.73
C LEU A 42 -1.18 25.81 15.96
N LEU A 43 -1.67 26.84 16.68
CA LEU A 43 -2.22 28.04 16.07
C LEU A 43 -1.14 28.90 15.39
N SER A 44 0.05 29.00 15.98
CA SER A 44 1.22 29.65 15.35
C SER A 44 1.59 28.93 14.06
N GLY A 45 1.66 27.59 14.05
CA GLY A 45 1.93 26.81 12.84
C GLY A 45 0.89 26.99 11.72
N LYS A 46 -0.29 27.53 12.02
CA LYS A 46 -1.35 27.89 11.05
C LYS A 46 -1.40 29.38 10.73
N GLY A 47 -0.57 30.22 11.36
CA GLY A 47 -0.62 31.67 11.23
C GLY A 47 -1.88 32.30 11.86
N MET A 48 -2.52 31.62 12.82
CA MET A 48 -3.79 32.04 13.42
C MET A 48 -3.66 32.60 14.84
N LEU A 49 -2.45 32.61 15.41
CA LEU A 49 -2.25 32.95 16.81
C LEU A 49 -2.40 34.46 17.11
N GLU A 50 -2.09 35.34 16.15
CA GLU A 50 -2.12 36.80 16.37
C GLU A 50 -3.53 37.36 16.63
N GLY A 51 -4.59 36.62 16.26
CA GLY A 51 -5.98 37.00 16.51
C GLY A 51 -6.60 36.39 17.76
N GLU A 52 -5.83 35.63 18.54
CA GLU A 52 -6.36 34.81 19.62
C GLU A 52 -6.41 35.57 20.96
N LYS A 53 -7.53 35.47 21.68
CA LYS A 53 -7.66 35.99 23.04
C LYS A 53 -7.37 34.87 24.03
N SER A 54 -6.52 35.13 25.02
CA SER A 54 -6.29 34.18 26.12
C SER A 54 -7.60 33.93 26.88
N ALA A 55 -7.94 32.65 27.02
CA ALA A 55 -9.12 32.16 27.71
C ALA A 55 -8.78 30.81 28.38
N PRO A 56 -9.30 30.53 29.59
CA PRO A 56 -9.07 29.28 30.30
C PRO A 56 -9.93 28.16 29.70
N LEU A 57 -9.45 27.54 28.62
CA LEU A 57 -10.12 26.47 27.87
C LEU A 57 -9.68 25.07 28.34
N HIS A 58 -9.15 24.97 29.57
CA HIS A 58 -8.84 23.67 30.19
C HIS A 58 -10.11 22.98 30.68
N PHE A 59 -10.02 21.70 31.03
CA PHE A 59 -11.16 20.95 31.56
C PHE A 59 -11.42 21.34 33.02
N ARG A 60 -12.21 22.41 33.19
CA ARG A 60 -12.50 23.00 34.50
C ARG A 60 -13.31 22.07 35.39
N THR A 61 -12.97 22.07 36.67
CA THR A 61 -13.73 21.34 37.69
C THR A 61 -15.09 21.99 37.98
N THR A 62 -16.05 21.21 38.48
CA THR A 62 -17.34 21.76 38.93
C THR A 62 -17.17 22.87 39.97
N SER A 63 -16.19 22.75 40.86
CA SER A 63 -15.90 23.77 41.88
C SER A 63 -15.39 25.09 41.28
N GLU A 64 -14.53 25.03 40.26
CA GLU A 64 -14.07 26.23 39.54
C GLU A 64 -15.23 26.93 38.84
N LEU A 65 -16.08 26.19 38.13
CA LEU A 65 -17.24 26.74 37.44
C LEU A 65 -18.26 27.35 38.43
N LEU A 66 -18.49 26.71 39.57
CA LEU A 66 -19.35 27.23 40.63
C LEU A 66 -18.80 28.54 41.21
N ALA A 67 -17.51 28.58 41.52
CA ALA A 67 -16.88 29.77 42.07
C ALA A 67 -16.95 30.97 41.11
N GLU A 68 -16.77 30.72 39.81
CA GLU A 68 -16.94 31.75 38.80
C GLU A 68 -18.40 32.19 38.68
N ALA A 69 -19.33 31.25 38.50
CA ALA A 69 -20.74 31.58 38.32
C ALA A 69 -21.34 32.29 39.54
N SER A 70 -20.98 31.89 40.76
CA SER A 70 -21.51 32.48 41.99
C SER A 70 -21.08 33.93 42.17
N SER A 71 -19.92 34.32 41.61
CA SER A 71 -19.40 35.68 41.71
C SER A 71 -20.28 36.75 41.04
N TYR A 72 -21.08 36.38 40.02
CA TYR A 72 -21.94 37.34 39.29
C TYR A 72 -23.41 36.92 39.11
N LEU A 73 -23.77 35.65 39.29
CA LEU A 73 -25.16 35.14 39.25
C LEU A 73 -25.74 34.87 40.64
N GLY A 74 -24.88 34.67 41.66
CA GLY A 74 -25.28 34.19 42.99
C GLY A 74 -25.31 32.66 43.09
N GLU A 75 -25.25 32.15 44.32
CA GLU A 75 -25.07 30.72 44.64
C GLU A 75 -26.16 29.80 44.05
N GLU A 76 -27.43 30.21 44.13
CA GLU A 76 -28.55 29.39 43.65
C GLU A 76 -28.51 29.24 42.13
N ALA A 77 -28.37 30.35 41.41
CA ALA A 77 -28.25 30.36 39.96
C ALA A 77 -26.98 29.64 39.49
N ALA A 78 -25.86 29.76 40.23
CA ALA A 78 -24.62 29.03 39.93
C ALA A 78 -24.82 27.51 39.99
N ARG A 79 -25.46 27.00 41.07
CA ARG A 79 -25.78 25.56 41.18
C ARG A 79 -26.74 25.10 40.09
N GLU A 80 -27.64 25.96 39.68
CA GLU A 80 -28.58 25.66 38.59
C GLU A 80 -27.83 25.46 37.26
N VAL A 81 -27.02 26.43 36.82
CA VAL A 81 -26.37 26.41 35.50
C VAL A 81 -25.16 25.49 35.40
N VAL A 82 -24.49 25.19 36.53
CA VAL A 82 -23.27 24.35 36.56
C VAL A 82 -23.58 22.88 36.87
N ILE A 83 -24.63 22.58 37.65
CA ILE A 83 -24.93 21.21 38.09
C ILE A 83 -26.30 20.77 37.60
N THR A 84 -27.37 21.46 38.03
CA THR A 84 -28.74 20.96 37.88
C THR A 84 -29.13 20.82 36.42
N ASN A 85 -29.02 21.90 35.65
CA ASN A 85 -29.39 21.92 34.23
C ASN A 85 -28.47 21.00 33.39
N PRO A 86 -27.13 20.97 33.56
CA PRO A 86 -26.28 20.01 32.86
C PRO A 86 -26.59 18.54 33.15
N VAL A 87 -26.90 18.19 34.42
CA VAL A 87 -27.28 16.81 34.80
C VAL A 87 -28.61 16.42 34.18
N GLU A 88 -29.61 17.30 34.21
CA GLU A 88 -30.90 17.07 33.56
C GLU A 88 -30.74 16.93 32.04
N LEU A 89 -29.94 17.79 31.41
CA LEU A 89 -29.65 17.71 29.98
C LEU A 89 -28.95 16.40 29.63
N ALA A 90 -27.93 16.00 30.38
CA ALA A 90 -27.23 14.73 30.17
C ALA A 90 -28.16 13.53 30.35
N ALA A 91 -29.07 13.57 31.33
CA ALA A 91 -30.07 12.54 31.55
C ALA A 91 -31.14 12.46 30.44
N SER A 92 -31.34 13.55 29.68
CA SER A 92 -32.26 13.59 28.54
C SER A 92 -31.69 12.98 27.25
N VAL A 93 -30.38 12.74 27.21
CA VAL A 93 -29.70 12.14 26.05
C VAL A 93 -29.75 10.62 26.17
N GLU A 94 -30.26 9.97 25.13
CA GLU A 94 -30.26 8.51 25.08
C GLU A 94 -28.84 7.95 24.87
N ASN A 95 -28.64 6.67 25.23
CA ASN A 95 -27.35 6.02 25.01
C ASN A 95 -27.18 5.66 23.52
N LEU A 96 -26.67 6.62 22.75
CA LEU A 96 -26.42 6.48 21.32
C LEU A 96 -25.13 5.70 21.06
N ARG A 97 -25.21 4.72 20.17
CA ARG A 97 -24.02 4.06 19.61
C ARG A 97 -23.63 4.77 18.33
N PRO A 98 -22.39 5.28 18.21
CA PRO A 98 -21.94 5.97 17.01
C PRO A 98 -21.92 5.09 15.75
N ILE A 99 -21.77 3.76 15.94
CA ILE A 99 -21.74 2.77 14.86
C ILE A 99 -22.66 1.61 15.25
N PRO A 100 -23.51 1.12 14.34
CA PRO A 100 -24.39 -0.02 14.58
C PRO A 100 -23.62 -1.30 14.95
N GLU A 101 -24.23 -2.16 15.79
CA GLU A 101 -23.63 -3.46 16.14
C GLU A 101 -23.79 -4.49 15.02
N GLY A 102 -22.79 -5.34 14.86
CA GLY A 102 -22.78 -6.41 13.87
C GLY A 102 -22.00 -6.04 12.61
N SER A 103 -21.98 -6.97 11.66
CA SER A 103 -21.27 -6.84 10.39
C SER A 103 -22.25 -6.82 9.22
N TYR A 104 -21.98 -5.92 8.30
CA TYR A 104 -22.88 -5.49 7.24
C TYR A 104 -22.18 -5.70 5.90
N PHE A 105 -22.53 -6.81 5.24
CA PHE A 105 -21.88 -7.26 4.02
C PHE A 105 -22.77 -7.02 2.79
N PRO A 106 -22.18 -6.74 1.61
CA PRO A 106 -22.94 -6.66 0.38
C PRO A 106 -23.60 -8.01 0.06
N ASN A 107 -24.77 -7.97 -0.54
CA ASN A 107 -25.51 -9.16 -0.95
C ASN A 107 -25.71 -9.15 -2.46
N LEU A 108 -24.95 -9.98 -3.18
CA LEU A 108 -25.15 -10.21 -4.61
C LEU A 108 -26.10 -11.41 -4.80
N PRO A 109 -27.16 -11.29 -5.63
CA PRO A 109 -28.05 -12.39 -5.90
C PRO A 109 -27.31 -13.62 -6.41
N ASN A 110 -27.64 -14.80 -5.86
CA ASN A 110 -27.08 -16.11 -6.23
C ASN A 110 -25.57 -16.29 -5.98
N ALA A 111 -24.90 -15.37 -5.26
CA ALA A 111 -23.46 -15.39 -5.05
C ALA A 111 -22.93 -16.72 -4.50
N ASP A 112 -23.63 -17.35 -3.55
CA ASP A 112 -23.22 -18.65 -2.97
C ASP A 112 -23.15 -19.76 -4.01
N SER A 113 -24.19 -19.88 -4.83
CA SER A 113 -24.30 -20.92 -5.86
C SER A 113 -23.32 -20.68 -7.01
N GLU A 114 -23.13 -19.41 -7.38
CA GLU A 114 -22.22 -19.02 -8.45
C GLU A 114 -20.76 -19.22 -8.04
N LEU A 115 -20.38 -18.79 -6.84
CA LEU A 115 -19.05 -18.99 -6.28
C LEU A 115 -18.69 -20.48 -6.21
N ARG A 116 -19.59 -21.30 -5.67
CA ARG A 116 -19.40 -22.76 -5.60
C ARG A 116 -19.14 -23.34 -6.98
N ARG A 117 -20.00 -23.01 -7.96
CA ARG A 117 -19.87 -23.50 -9.33
C ARG A 117 -18.52 -23.10 -9.95
N LEU A 118 -18.15 -21.83 -9.86
CA LEU A 118 -16.89 -21.32 -10.44
C LEU A 118 -15.66 -21.97 -9.78
N ALA A 119 -15.68 -22.12 -8.45
CA ALA A 119 -14.57 -22.72 -7.72
C ALA A 119 -14.43 -24.22 -8.05
N GLU A 120 -15.53 -24.96 -8.14
CA GLU A 120 -15.54 -26.38 -8.53
C GLU A 120 -15.09 -26.57 -9.99
N GLU A 121 -15.56 -25.74 -10.92
CA GLU A 121 -15.12 -25.75 -12.33
C GLU A 121 -13.63 -25.43 -12.45
N GLY A 122 -13.14 -24.42 -11.72
CA GLY A 122 -11.73 -24.06 -11.64
C GLY A 122 -10.86 -25.19 -11.11
N ALA A 123 -11.26 -25.80 -10.00
CA ALA A 123 -10.56 -26.94 -9.41
C ALA A 123 -10.50 -28.12 -10.38
N LYS A 124 -11.59 -28.44 -11.08
CA LYS A 124 -11.62 -29.53 -12.07
C LYS A 124 -10.76 -29.24 -13.28
N ARG A 125 -10.72 -27.98 -13.74
CA ARG A 125 -9.83 -27.55 -14.82
C ARG A 125 -8.36 -27.70 -14.43
N MET A 126 -8.00 -27.47 -13.17
CA MET A 126 -6.62 -27.61 -12.67
C MET A 126 -6.25 -29.08 -12.38
N TYR A 127 -7.10 -29.82 -11.68
CA TYR A 127 -6.76 -31.12 -11.06
C TYR A 127 -7.55 -32.33 -11.58
N GLY A 128 -8.48 -32.12 -12.52
CA GLY A 128 -9.27 -33.19 -13.13
C GLY A 128 -10.60 -33.49 -12.43
N ASP A 129 -11.35 -34.44 -12.99
CA ASP A 129 -12.63 -34.92 -12.46
C ASP A 129 -12.62 -36.47 -12.46
N PRO A 130 -12.70 -37.14 -11.30
CA PRO A 130 -12.91 -36.59 -9.94
C PRO A 130 -11.68 -35.85 -9.39
N LEU A 131 -11.94 -34.91 -8.48
CA LEU A 131 -10.88 -34.15 -7.78
C LEU A 131 -10.06 -35.07 -6.85
N PRO A 132 -8.74 -34.85 -6.73
CA PRO A 132 -7.94 -35.46 -5.67
C PRO A 132 -8.48 -35.11 -4.29
N GLU A 133 -8.39 -36.03 -3.33
CA GLU A 133 -8.97 -35.86 -1.99
C GLU A 133 -8.46 -34.61 -1.27
N VAL A 134 -7.16 -34.30 -1.41
CA VAL A 134 -6.54 -33.10 -0.82
C VAL A 134 -7.21 -31.82 -1.33
N VAL A 135 -7.50 -31.76 -2.63
CA VAL A 135 -8.16 -30.61 -3.27
C VAL A 135 -9.62 -30.54 -2.88
N ARG A 136 -10.34 -31.68 -2.94
CA ARG A 136 -11.76 -31.77 -2.59
C ARG A 136 -12.01 -31.35 -1.14
N ALA A 137 -11.26 -31.92 -0.20
CA ALA A 137 -11.39 -31.61 1.23
C ALA A 137 -11.07 -30.14 1.53
N ARG A 138 -10.03 -29.57 0.88
CA ARG A 138 -9.69 -28.16 1.03
C ARG A 138 -10.80 -27.27 0.48
N LEU A 139 -11.31 -27.56 -0.71
CA LEU A 139 -12.35 -26.78 -1.37
C LEU A 139 -13.68 -26.81 -0.59
N GLU A 140 -14.10 -27.99 -0.12
CA GLU A 140 -15.32 -28.15 0.70
C GLU A 140 -15.22 -27.37 2.02
N LYS A 141 -14.07 -27.44 2.71
CA LYS A 141 -13.81 -26.68 3.94
C LYS A 141 -13.88 -25.17 3.71
N GLU A 142 -13.18 -24.68 2.70
CA GLU A 142 -13.15 -23.24 2.39
C GLU A 142 -14.51 -22.72 1.96
N LEU A 143 -15.18 -23.38 1.01
CA LEU A 143 -16.52 -22.98 0.56
C LEU A 143 -17.53 -23.01 1.71
N GLY A 144 -17.46 -24.01 2.60
CA GLY A 144 -18.30 -24.06 3.81
C GLY A 144 -18.09 -22.85 4.71
N ALA A 145 -16.84 -22.45 4.94
CA ALA A 145 -16.52 -21.27 5.75
C ALA A 145 -16.92 -19.96 5.07
N ILE A 146 -16.64 -19.79 3.77
CA ILE A 146 -16.93 -18.57 3.01
C ILE A 146 -18.45 -18.34 2.90
N ILE A 147 -19.19 -19.37 2.49
CA ILE A 147 -20.65 -19.30 2.34
C ILE A 147 -21.32 -19.17 3.71
N GLY A 148 -20.88 -19.97 4.69
CA GLY A 148 -21.46 -19.98 6.04
C GLY A 148 -21.34 -18.64 6.78
N ASN A 149 -20.33 -17.84 6.47
CA ASN A 149 -20.13 -16.50 7.05
C ASN A 149 -20.61 -15.35 6.13
N GLY A 150 -21.25 -15.66 5.00
CA GLY A 150 -21.83 -14.64 4.10
C GLY A 150 -20.80 -13.86 3.27
N PHE A 151 -19.62 -14.41 3.03
CA PHE A 151 -18.55 -13.73 2.27
C PHE A 151 -18.56 -14.01 0.76
N SER A 152 -19.52 -14.80 0.25
CA SER A 152 -19.59 -15.16 -1.17
C SER A 152 -19.69 -13.94 -2.08
N SER A 153 -20.48 -12.93 -1.71
CA SER A 153 -20.61 -11.69 -2.47
C SER A 153 -19.27 -10.97 -2.64
N LEU A 154 -18.42 -10.98 -1.60
CA LEU A 154 -17.10 -10.34 -1.66
C LEU A 154 -16.18 -11.03 -2.65
N TYR A 155 -16.15 -12.37 -2.64
CA TYR A 155 -15.45 -13.15 -3.64
C TYR A 155 -15.99 -12.87 -5.04
N MET A 156 -17.31 -12.83 -5.22
CA MET A 156 -17.91 -12.56 -6.53
C MET A 156 -17.60 -11.15 -7.05
N ILE A 157 -17.54 -10.14 -6.18
CA ILE A 157 -17.09 -8.79 -6.56
C ILE A 157 -15.65 -8.85 -7.07
N ALA A 158 -14.75 -9.48 -6.30
CA ALA A 158 -13.35 -9.62 -6.67
C ALA A 158 -13.16 -10.37 -8.00
N ILE A 159 -13.88 -11.48 -8.21
CA ILE A 159 -13.87 -12.26 -9.45
C ILE A 159 -14.25 -11.38 -10.63
N ARG A 160 -15.38 -10.68 -10.54
CA ARG A 160 -15.87 -9.82 -11.63
C ARG A 160 -14.91 -8.67 -11.94
N MET A 161 -14.27 -8.10 -10.91
CA MET A 161 -13.27 -7.05 -11.09
C MET A 161 -12.01 -7.56 -11.79
N VAL A 162 -11.51 -8.74 -11.41
CA VAL A 162 -10.35 -9.35 -12.06
C VAL A 162 -10.66 -9.73 -13.51
N GLU A 163 -11.83 -10.35 -13.76
CA GLU A 163 -12.28 -10.68 -15.11
C GLU A 163 -12.40 -9.42 -15.99
N ARG A 164 -12.90 -8.31 -15.43
CA ARG A 164 -13.00 -7.05 -16.15
C ARG A 164 -11.63 -6.49 -16.52
N SER A 165 -10.70 -6.40 -15.57
CA SER A 165 -9.35 -5.88 -15.80
C SER A 165 -8.58 -6.72 -16.82
N LEU A 166 -8.70 -8.06 -16.74
CA LEU A 166 -8.10 -8.96 -17.73
C LEU A 166 -8.71 -8.76 -19.13
N ALA A 167 -10.02 -8.51 -19.24
CA ALA A 167 -10.68 -8.22 -20.51
C ALA A 167 -10.22 -6.89 -21.12
N ASP A 168 -9.90 -5.91 -20.28
CA ASP A 168 -9.32 -4.61 -20.68
C ASP A 168 -7.80 -4.71 -20.96
N GLY A 169 -7.21 -5.91 -20.83
CA GLY A 169 -5.81 -6.20 -21.14
C GLY A 169 -4.83 -5.84 -20.03
N TYR A 170 -5.31 -5.66 -18.80
CA TYR A 170 -4.51 -5.39 -17.62
C TYR A 170 -4.42 -6.63 -16.74
N PHE A 171 -3.20 -6.95 -16.32
CA PHE A 171 -2.97 -7.99 -15.31
C PHE A 171 -3.35 -7.46 -13.93
N VAL A 172 -3.87 -8.31 -13.05
CA VAL A 172 -4.13 -7.94 -11.65
C VAL A 172 -3.14 -8.66 -10.75
N GLY A 173 -2.33 -7.88 -10.03
CA GLY A 173 -1.37 -8.41 -9.06
C GLY A 173 -2.11 -8.92 -7.82
N SER A 174 -1.74 -10.13 -7.37
CA SER A 174 -2.24 -10.67 -6.11
C SER A 174 -1.67 -9.91 -4.91
N ARG A 175 -2.47 -9.70 -3.86
CA ARG A 175 -2.00 -9.03 -2.63
C ARG A 175 -2.68 -9.56 -1.38
N GLY A 176 -1.94 -9.51 -0.28
CA GLY A 176 -2.50 -9.68 1.06
C GLY A 176 -2.76 -11.14 1.38
N SER A 177 -3.76 -11.39 2.22
CA SER A 177 -4.04 -12.74 2.74
C SER A 177 -4.95 -13.59 1.85
N VAL A 178 -5.56 -13.04 0.79
CA VAL A 178 -6.49 -13.77 -0.08
C VAL A 178 -5.82 -14.95 -0.80
N GLY A 179 -4.50 -14.86 -1.06
CA GLY A 179 -3.67 -15.96 -1.56
C GLY A 179 -3.56 -17.18 -0.64
N SER A 180 -4.18 -17.14 0.55
CA SER A 180 -4.32 -18.30 1.43
C SER A 180 -5.54 -19.17 1.10
N SER A 181 -6.40 -18.74 0.17
CA SER A 181 -7.65 -19.41 -0.20
C SER A 181 -7.53 -20.14 -1.54
N LEU A 182 -7.73 -21.47 -1.53
CA LEU A 182 -7.82 -22.28 -2.73
C LEU A 182 -9.04 -21.89 -3.58
N VAL A 183 -10.14 -21.48 -2.94
CA VAL A 183 -11.31 -20.95 -3.66
C VAL A 183 -10.89 -19.73 -4.49
N ALA A 184 -10.14 -18.80 -3.92
CA ALA A 184 -9.63 -17.63 -4.64
C ALA A 184 -8.70 -18.02 -5.82
N THR A 185 -7.85 -19.03 -5.64
CA THR A 185 -7.01 -19.57 -6.71
C THR A 185 -7.85 -20.17 -7.84
N CYS A 186 -8.84 -20.99 -7.50
CA CYS A 186 -9.69 -21.69 -8.48
C CYS A 186 -10.57 -20.73 -9.28
N THR A 187 -10.97 -19.60 -8.68
CA THR A 187 -11.77 -18.56 -9.35
C THR A 187 -10.92 -17.47 -10.02
N GLY A 188 -9.59 -17.60 -10.01
CA GLY A 188 -8.67 -16.66 -10.67
C GLY A 188 -8.49 -15.31 -9.97
N VAL A 189 -8.98 -15.16 -8.73
CA VAL A 189 -8.79 -13.93 -7.93
C VAL A 189 -7.33 -13.75 -7.52
N THR A 190 -6.63 -14.87 -7.31
CA THR A 190 -5.22 -14.87 -6.96
C THR A 190 -4.46 -15.95 -7.72
N GLU A 191 -3.21 -15.66 -8.05
CA GLU A 191 -2.29 -16.62 -8.66
C GLU A 191 -1.55 -17.48 -7.64
N VAL A 192 -1.64 -17.13 -6.35
CA VAL A 192 -1.00 -17.89 -5.29
C VAL A 192 -1.82 -19.14 -5.02
N ASN A 193 -1.20 -20.31 -5.15
CA ASN A 193 -1.81 -21.59 -4.82
C ASN A 193 -1.42 -22.00 -3.39
N PRO A 194 -2.37 -22.07 -2.44
CA PRO A 194 -2.06 -22.30 -1.03
C PRO A 194 -1.89 -23.76 -0.66
N LEU A 195 -2.04 -24.69 -1.61
CA LEU A 195 -1.82 -26.11 -1.34
C LEU A 195 -0.33 -26.40 -1.04
N LYS A 196 -0.07 -27.57 -0.48
CA LYS A 196 1.30 -28.08 -0.33
C LYS A 196 2.02 -28.17 -1.68
N PRO A 197 3.35 -28.06 -1.73
CA PRO A 197 4.14 -28.32 -2.94
C PRO A 197 3.72 -29.61 -3.64
N HIS A 198 3.36 -29.51 -4.91
CA HIS A 198 2.84 -30.62 -5.68
C HIS A 198 3.15 -30.50 -7.17
N TYR A 199 3.05 -31.62 -7.87
CA TYR A 199 3.04 -31.67 -9.32
C TYR A 199 1.62 -31.74 -9.87
N VAL A 200 1.41 -31.15 -11.04
CA VAL A 200 0.16 -31.32 -11.81
C VAL A 200 0.44 -31.37 -13.31
N CYS A 201 -0.18 -32.31 -14.00
CA CYS A 201 -0.01 -32.48 -15.44
C CYS A 201 -0.97 -31.56 -16.23
N PRO A 202 -0.44 -30.72 -17.16
CA PRO A 202 -1.27 -29.80 -17.93
C PRO A 202 -2.15 -30.49 -18.99
N GLY A 203 -1.84 -31.72 -19.41
CA GLY A 203 -2.66 -32.49 -20.35
C GLY A 203 -3.67 -33.41 -19.66
N CYS A 204 -3.18 -34.38 -18.87
CA CYS A 204 -4.05 -35.41 -18.29
C CYS A 204 -4.53 -35.14 -16.85
N ARG A 205 -4.15 -34.00 -16.25
CA ARG A 205 -4.55 -33.57 -14.89
C ARG A 205 -4.13 -34.48 -13.73
N TRP A 206 -3.27 -35.48 -13.99
CA TRP A 206 -2.65 -36.24 -12.91
C TRP A 206 -1.86 -35.31 -11.97
N SER A 207 -1.98 -35.53 -10.66
CA SER A 207 -1.32 -34.73 -9.64
C SER A 207 -0.67 -35.60 -8.56
N ASP A 208 0.36 -35.05 -7.91
CA ASP A 208 1.14 -35.69 -6.85
C ASP A 208 1.44 -34.66 -5.75
N PHE A 209 0.78 -34.82 -4.61
CA PHE A 209 0.87 -33.94 -3.44
C PHE A 209 1.85 -34.44 -2.37
N GLU A 210 2.49 -35.59 -2.60
CA GLU A 210 3.48 -36.17 -1.69
C GLU A 210 4.78 -36.45 -2.45
N PRO A 211 5.44 -35.42 -3.00
CA PRO A 211 6.68 -35.60 -3.71
C PRO A 211 7.77 -36.15 -2.77
N ASP A 212 8.67 -36.96 -3.32
CA ASP A 212 9.82 -37.54 -2.59
C ASP A 212 10.75 -36.48 -1.99
N VAL A 213 10.76 -35.27 -2.58
CA VAL A 213 11.57 -34.13 -2.14
C VAL A 213 10.69 -33.14 -1.38
N GLN A 214 11.06 -32.87 -0.13
CA GLN A 214 10.43 -31.85 0.69
C GLN A 214 11.02 -30.47 0.37
N VAL A 215 10.18 -29.55 -0.08
CA VAL A 215 10.55 -28.18 -0.44
C VAL A 215 9.58 -27.18 0.21
N ALA A 216 9.99 -25.91 0.30
CA ALA A 216 9.15 -24.86 0.91
C ALA A 216 8.11 -24.26 -0.06
N SER A 217 8.39 -24.33 -1.36
CA SER A 217 7.52 -23.91 -2.45
C SER A 217 7.53 -24.98 -3.55
N GLY A 218 6.38 -25.21 -4.18
CA GLY A 218 6.27 -26.09 -5.34
C GLY A 218 7.18 -25.67 -6.48
N PHE A 219 7.45 -24.37 -6.65
CA PHE A 219 8.37 -23.89 -7.69
C PHE A 219 9.81 -24.40 -7.52
N ASP A 220 10.17 -24.84 -6.31
CA ASP A 220 11.48 -25.43 -6.03
C ASP A 220 11.55 -26.94 -6.33
N LEU A 221 10.43 -27.57 -6.70
CA LEU A 221 10.41 -28.98 -7.07
C LEU A 221 11.25 -29.20 -8.35
N PRO A 222 12.01 -30.30 -8.46
CA PRO A 222 12.76 -30.58 -9.68
C PRO A 222 11.82 -30.84 -10.87
N PRO A 223 12.21 -30.50 -12.11
CA PRO A 223 11.42 -30.85 -13.29
C PRO A 223 11.19 -32.36 -13.39
N ARG A 224 9.96 -32.77 -13.73
CA ARG A 224 9.56 -34.18 -13.82
C ARG A 224 8.55 -34.38 -14.96
N LYS A 225 8.63 -35.52 -15.64
CA LYS A 225 7.65 -35.93 -16.65
C LYS A 225 6.46 -36.64 -16.00
N CYS A 226 5.27 -36.44 -16.55
CA CYS A 226 4.05 -37.07 -16.09
C CYS A 226 4.14 -38.60 -16.29
N PRO A 227 3.91 -39.40 -15.24
CA PRO A 227 3.96 -40.86 -15.37
C PRO A 227 2.80 -41.44 -16.18
N LYS A 228 1.74 -40.66 -16.46
CA LYS A 228 0.57 -41.11 -17.23
C LYS A 228 0.65 -40.79 -18.71
N CYS A 229 1.03 -39.56 -19.09
CA CYS A 229 1.03 -39.12 -20.48
C CYS A 229 2.39 -38.64 -21.01
N GLY A 230 3.42 -38.56 -20.16
CA GLY A 230 4.77 -38.16 -20.56
C GLY A 230 4.99 -36.66 -20.80
N GLU A 231 3.99 -35.80 -20.57
CA GLU A 231 4.17 -34.33 -20.63
C GLU A 231 5.00 -33.79 -19.46
N ASP A 232 5.57 -32.60 -19.60
CA ASP A 232 6.21 -31.89 -18.48
C ASP A 232 5.17 -31.53 -17.42
N LEU A 233 5.47 -31.86 -16.17
CA LEU A 233 4.61 -31.52 -15.04
C LEU A 233 4.80 -30.05 -14.67
N LEU A 234 3.68 -29.36 -14.46
CA LEU A 234 3.68 -28.11 -13.73
C LEU A 234 3.98 -28.39 -12.26
N ARG A 235 4.51 -27.38 -11.59
CA ARG A 235 4.91 -27.42 -10.19
C ARG A 235 4.32 -26.22 -9.49
N ASP A 236 3.65 -26.43 -8.36
CA ASP A 236 2.93 -25.36 -7.67
C ASP A 236 2.68 -25.72 -6.20
N GLY A 237 2.12 -24.78 -5.43
CA GLY A 237 1.76 -24.95 -4.03
C GLY A 237 2.75 -24.27 -3.09
N GLN A 238 2.26 -23.33 -2.29
CA GLN A 238 3.05 -22.50 -1.40
C GLN A 238 2.89 -22.88 0.09
N ASP A 239 2.15 -23.96 0.40
CA ASP A 239 1.82 -24.44 1.74
C ASP A 239 1.34 -23.33 2.68
N ILE A 240 0.14 -22.80 2.40
CA ILE A 240 -0.45 -21.67 3.13
C ILE A 240 -1.79 -22.11 3.74
N PRO A 241 -1.93 -22.05 5.07
CA PRO A 241 -3.18 -22.44 5.72
C PRO A 241 -4.28 -21.40 5.49
N PHE A 242 -5.52 -21.87 5.29
CA PHE A 242 -6.68 -21.02 5.00
C PHE A 242 -7.08 -20.13 6.17
N GLU A 243 -6.87 -20.61 7.40
CA GLU A 243 -7.19 -19.92 8.66
C GLU A 243 -6.48 -18.57 8.75
N THR A 244 -5.37 -18.43 8.06
CA THR A 244 -4.63 -17.19 7.95
C THR A 244 -5.45 -16.04 7.32
N PHE A 245 -6.42 -16.40 6.49
CA PHE A 245 -7.36 -15.48 5.87
C PHE A 245 -8.57 -15.19 6.76
N MET A 246 -9.28 -16.22 7.24
CA MET A 246 -10.60 -16.10 7.91
C MET A 246 -10.66 -16.56 9.38
N GLY A 247 -9.55 -16.97 9.98
CA GLY A 247 -9.56 -17.61 11.30
C GLY A 247 -10.16 -19.03 11.25
N PHE A 248 -10.58 -19.54 12.40
CA PHE A 248 -11.15 -20.88 12.51
C PHE A 248 -12.68 -20.90 12.46
N HIS A 249 -13.33 -19.86 12.99
CA HIS A 249 -14.78 -19.76 13.07
C HIS A 249 -15.36 -18.62 12.24
N GLY A 250 -14.56 -18.03 11.34
CA GLY A 250 -15.00 -16.90 10.51
C GLY A 250 -15.09 -15.58 11.27
N GLU A 251 -14.51 -15.50 12.47
CA GLU A 251 -14.51 -14.29 13.30
C GLU A 251 -13.75 -13.10 12.67
N LYS A 252 -13.00 -13.35 11.60
CA LYS A 252 -12.26 -12.33 10.85
C LYS A 252 -12.96 -12.03 9.54
N VAL A 253 -13.43 -10.79 9.41
CA VAL A 253 -13.89 -10.24 8.14
C VAL A 253 -12.70 -10.19 7.16
N PRO A 254 -12.80 -10.80 5.97
CA PRO A 254 -11.74 -10.78 4.99
C PRO A 254 -11.66 -9.42 4.30
N ASP A 255 -10.46 -8.85 4.24
CA ASP A 255 -10.14 -7.77 3.31
C ASP A 255 -9.65 -8.40 2.00
N ILE A 256 -10.22 -7.98 0.86
CA ILE A 256 -9.75 -8.40 -0.46
C ILE A 256 -8.92 -7.26 -1.05
N ASP A 257 -7.62 -7.52 -1.18
CA ASP A 257 -6.64 -6.59 -1.72
C ASP A 257 -6.28 -7.00 -3.15
N LEU A 258 -6.51 -6.10 -4.11
CA LEU A 258 -6.16 -6.32 -5.52
C LEU A 258 -5.27 -5.16 -5.99
N ASN A 259 -4.13 -5.51 -6.61
CA ASN A 259 -3.25 -4.52 -7.23
C ASN A 259 -3.63 -4.40 -8.72
N PHE A 260 -4.37 -3.36 -9.05
CA PHE A 260 -4.66 -2.96 -10.43
C PHE A 260 -3.56 -2.07 -10.98
N SER A 261 -3.51 -1.91 -12.31
CA SER A 261 -2.68 -0.87 -12.90
C SER A 261 -3.13 0.52 -12.43
N GLY A 262 -2.16 1.39 -12.13
CA GLY A 262 -2.45 2.80 -11.86
C GLY A 262 -3.17 3.51 -13.02
N GLU A 263 -2.99 3.04 -14.26
CA GLU A 263 -3.68 3.57 -15.45
C GLU A 263 -5.17 3.19 -15.48
N GLU A 264 -5.56 2.08 -14.85
CA GLU A 264 -6.92 1.52 -14.91
C GLU A 264 -7.73 1.72 -13.62
N GLN A 265 -7.06 2.09 -12.51
CA GLN A 265 -7.70 2.21 -11.19
C GLN A 265 -8.99 3.04 -11.22
N GLY A 266 -9.02 4.13 -11.99
CA GLY A 266 -10.20 4.99 -12.15
C GLY A 266 -11.40 4.27 -12.81
N GLU A 267 -11.15 3.45 -13.84
CA GLU A 267 -12.19 2.67 -14.52
C GLU A 267 -12.67 1.51 -13.64
N MET A 268 -11.78 0.87 -12.88
CA MET A 268 -12.17 -0.18 -11.93
C MET A 268 -13.05 0.35 -10.80
N LEU A 269 -12.81 1.58 -10.35
CA LEU A 269 -13.69 2.26 -9.38
C LEU A 269 -15.08 2.53 -9.95
N LYS A 270 -15.18 2.96 -11.23
CA LYS A 270 -16.47 3.12 -11.92
C LYS A 270 -17.19 1.78 -12.06
N PHE A 271 -16.49 0.74 -12.49
CA PHE A 271 -17.05 -0.60 -12.61
C PHE A 271 -17.56 -1.14 -11.27
N ALA A 272 -16.82 -0.94 -10.17
CA ALA A 272 -17.28 -1.31 -8.84
C ALA A 272 -18.57 -0.55 -8.44
N SER A 273 -18.67 0.73 -8.81
CA SER A 273 -19.87 1.55 -8.61
C SER A 273 -21.07 1.07 -9.44
N GLU A 274 -20.86 0.64 -10.69
CA GLU A 274 -21.91 0.04 -11.52
C GLU A 274 -22.37 -1.32 -10.98
N LEU A 275 -21.42 -2.13 -10.48
CA LEU A 275 -21.67 -3.46 -9.94
C LEU A 275 -22.47 -3.42 -8.63
N LEU A 276 -22.19 -2.45 -7.76
CA LEU A 276 -22.75 -2.35 -6.41
C LEU A 276 -23.88 -1.33 -6.28
N GLY A 277 -23.95 -0.37 -7.21
CA GLY A 277 -24.81 0.81 -7.15
C GLY A 277 -24.04 2.05 -6.66
N GLU A 278 -24.26 3.19 -7.31
CA GLU A 278 -23.55 4.44 -7.01
C GLU A 278 -23.74 4.93 -5.56
N GLY A 279 -24.90 4.63 -4.95
CA GLY A 279 -25.19 4.95 -3.56
C GLY A 279 -24.61 3.97 -2.54
N ASN A 280 -23.91 2.92 -2.99
CA ASN A 280 -23.47 1.80 -2.17
C ASN A 280 -21.95 1.66 -2.10
N ILE A 281 -21.20 2.61 -2.67
CA ILE A 281 -19.74 2.60 -2.64
C ILE A 281 -19.20 4.00 -2.36
N PHE A 282 -18.28 4.13 -1.41
CA PHE A 282 -17.68 5.42 -1.05
C PHE A 282 -16.18 5.26 -0.86
N ARG A 283 -15.38 6.27 -1.23
CA ARG A 283 -13.94 6.24 -0.94
C ARG A 283 -13.74 6.35 0.57
N ALA A 284 -12.85 5.53 1.12
CA ALA A 284 -12.49 5.65 2.53
C ALA A 284 -11.75 6.98 2.78
N GLY A 285 -12.21 7.76 3.73
CA GLY A 285 -11.53 8.98 4.17
C GLY A 285 -10.30 8.68 5.02
N THR A 286 -9.35 9.59 5.02
CA THR A 286 -8.17 9.54 5.90
C THR A 286 -8.06 10.80 6.75
N ILE A 287 -7.61 10.63 7.99
CA ILE A 287 -7.32 11.74 8.91
C ILE A 287 -5.80 11.82 9.06
N ALA A 288 -5.21 12.84 8.44
CA ALA A 288 -3.78 13.08 8.56
C ALA A 288 -3.50 13.88 9.83
N THR A 289 -2.65 13.32 10.69
CA THR A 289 -2.27 13.92 11.98
C THR A 289 -0.90 14.58 11.92
N VAL A 290 -0.59 15.41 12.91
CA VAL A 290 0.75 15.99 13.08
C VAL A 290 1.71 14.87 13.48
N ALA A 291 2.58 14.46 12.56
CA ALA A 291 3.66 13.51 12.83
C ALA A 291 4.84 14.22 13.52
N ARG A 292 5.67 13.44 14.23
CA ARG A 292 6.84 13.93 14.98
C ARG A 292 7.70 14.97 14.25
N LYS A 293 8.06 14.74 12.98
CA LYS A 293 8.91 15.67 12.21
C LYS A 293 8.21 17.03 12.00
N THR A 294 6.92 17.02 11.72
CA THR A 294 6.11 18.23 11.58
C THR A 294 5.94 18.93 12.92
N ALA A 295 5.74 18.19 14.01
CA ALA A 295 5.67 18.73 15.36
C ALA A 295 6.93 19.52 15.74
N TYR A 296 8.12 18.94 15.52
CA TYR A 296 9.39 19.64 15.72
C TYR A 296 9.50 20.93 14.88
N GLY A 297 8.99 20.90 13.64
CA GLY A 297 8.93 22.08 12.78
C GLY A 297 8.09 23.20 13.39
N PHE A 298 6.89 22.88 13.90
CA PHE A 298 6.00 23.85 14.54
C PHE A 298 6.61 24.43 15.82
N VAL A 299 7.19 23.60 16.67
CA VAL A 299 7.83 24.05 17.92
C VAL A 299 9.01 24.99 17.64
N LYS A 300 9.85 24.67 16.66
CA LYS A 300 10.98 25.53 16.27
C LYS A 300 10.52 26.86 15.72
N HIS A 301 9.54 26.84 14.82
CA HIS A 301 8.98 28.06 14.26
C HIS A 301 8.38 28.96 15.36
N TYR A 302 7.58 28.38 16.27
CA TYR A 302 7.00 29.08 17.41
C TYR A 302 8.06 29.73 18.31
N ALA A 303 9.18 29.03 18.55
CA ALA A 303 10.29 29.53 19.35
C ALA A 303 11.06 30.66 18.64
N GLU A 304 11.32 30.50 17.33
CA GLU A 304 12.00 31.50 16.50
C GLU A 304 11.22 32.82 16.44
N GLU A 305 9.91 32.76 16.18
CA GLU A 305 9.02 33.94 16.17
C GLU A 305 9.05 34.74 17.47
N ARG A 306 9.29 34.06 18.60
CA ARG A 306 9.30 34.64 19.95
C ARG A 306 10.69 34.88 20.51
N GLY A 307 11.74 34.63 19.74
CA GLY A 307 13.13 34.74 20.19
C GLY A 307 13.47 33.81 21.36
N LEU A 308 12.75 32.70 21.53
CA LEU A 308 12.96 31.73 22.60
C LEU A 308 14.07 30.75 22.23
N ARG A 309 14.95 30.46 23.19
CA ARG A 309 15.97 29.40 23.07
C ARG A 309 15.56 28.21 23.93
N LEU A 310 14.98 27.19 23.30
CA LEU A 310 14.53 25.99 23.97
C LEU A 310 15.66 24.97 24.11
N ARG A 311 15.67 24.23 25.21
CA ARG A 311 16.53 23.05 25.37
C ARG A 311 15.94 21.90 24.57
N ARG A 312 16.77 20.98 24.06
CA ARG A 312 16.30 19.81 23.29
C ARG A 312 15.25 18.96 24.03
N ALA A 313 15.36 18.83 25.35
CA ALA A 313 14.37 18.15 26.17
C ALA A 313 12.99 18.84 26.10
N GLU A 314 12.98 20.17 26.12
CA GLU A 314 11.75 20.97 26.03
C GLU A 314 11.16 20.94 24.62
N GLU A 315 11.99 21.02 23.58
CA GLU A 315 11.52 20.83 22.20
C GLU A 315 10.85 19.47 22.02
N THR A 316 11.41 18.43 22.63
CA THR A 316 10.90 17.06 22.55
C THR A 316 9.58 16.91 23.32
N ARG A 317 9.48 17.48 24.52
CA ARG A 317 8.22 17.54 25.29
C ARG A 317 7.12 18.23 24.49
N LEU A 318 7.39 19.44 24.01
CA LEU A 318 6.43 20.24 23.24
C LEU A 318 6.01 19.56 21.95
N SER A 319 6.95 18.93 21.23
CA SER A 319 6.64 18.21 20.00
C SER A 319 5.78 16.98 20.27
N SER A 320 6.04 16.26 21.36
CA SER A 320 5.26 15.07 21.73
C SER A 320 3.83 15.45 22.13
N GLY A 321 3.62 16.60 22.78
CA GLY A 321 2.30 17.06 23.19
C GLY A 321 1.36 17.50 22.06
N ILE A 322 1.89 17.74 20.85
CA ILE A 322 1.08 18.06 19.66
C ILE A 322 1.05 16.92 18.63
N GLU A 323 1.79 15.84 18.87
CA GLU A 323 1.81 14.66 17.99
C GLU A 323 0.44 13.97 18.03
N GLY A 324 -0.07 13.56 16.86
CA GLY A 324 -1.38 12.89 16.75
C GLY A 324 -2.58 13.85 16.60
N VAL A 325 -2.41 15.16 16.78
CA VAL A 325 -3.48 16.13 16.53
C VAL A 325 -3.86 16.15 15.04
N LYS A 326 -5.16 16.16 14.72
CA LYS A 326 -5.66 16.25 13.33
C LYS A 326 -5.12 17.51 12.64
N ARG A 327 -4.54 17.35 11.45
CA ARG A 327 -4.05 18.44 10.61
C ARG A 327 -4.92 18.66 9.37
N THR A 328 -5.20 17.61 8.61
CA THR A 328 -6.04 17.66 7.40
C THR A 328 -6.78 16.35 7.22
N THR A 329 -7.73 16.34 6.29
CA THR A 329 -8.39 15.13 5.78
C THR A 329 -7.85 14.81 4.39
N GLY A 330 -8.02 13.56 3.97
CA GLY A 330 -7.61 13.08 2.65
C GLY A 330 -8.44 11.87 2.23
N GLN A 331 -7.95 11.18 1.20
CA GLN A 331 -8.56 9.97 0.67
C GLN A 331 -7.63 8.78 0.82
N HIS A 332 -8.19 7.60 1.03
CA HIS A 332 -7.43 6.35 0.97
C HIS A 332 -6.97 6.12 -0.48
N PRO A 333 -5.73 5.64 -0.72
CA PRO A 333 -5.18 5.50 -2.07
C PRO A 333 -5.96 4.59 -3.02
N GLY A 334 -6.80 3.69 -2.50
CA GLY A 334 -7.67 2.84 -3.32
C GLY A 334 -8.74 2.08 -2.54
N GLY A 335 -8.94 2.44 -1.28
CA GLY A 335 -9.85 1.71 -0.39
C GLY A 335 -11.24 2.29 -0.56
N VAL A 336 -12.20 1.42 -0.88
CA VAL A 336 -13.61 1.78 -0.96
C VAL A 336 -14.41 1.02 0.07
N MET A 337 -15.30 1.73 0.74
CA MET A 337 -16.26 1.17 1.69
C MET A 337 -17.51 0.76 0.93
N VAL A 338 -17.92 -0.49 1.11
CA VAL A 338 -19.12 -1.05 0.47
C VAL A 338 -20.27 -1.02 1.47
N ILE A 339 -21.34 -0.34 1.12
CA ILE A 339 -22.58 -0.25 1.89
C ILE A 339 -23.56 -1.29 1.37
N PRO A 340 -24.14 -2.15 2.21
CA PRO A 340 -25.13 -3.13 1.75
C PRO A 340 -26.33 -2.47 1.07
N SER A 341 -26.89 -3.16 0.09
CA SER A 341 -28.11 -2.71 -0.58
C SER A 341 -29.25 -2.55 0.42
N GLY A 342 -29.93 -1.39 0.37
CA GLY A 342 -31.04 -1.06 1.27
C GLY A 342 -30.64 -0.36 2.57
N MET A 343 -29.35 -0.07 2.79
CA MET A 343 -28.86 0.77 3.90
C MET A 343 -28.32 2.10 3.38
N ASP A 344 -28.29 3.11 4.25
CA ASP A 344 -27.68 4.41 3.94
C ASP A 344 -26.26 4.46 4.55
N VAL A 345 -25.31 5.07 3.84
CA VAL A 345 -23.96 5.30 4.39
C VAL A 345 -24.00 6.12 5.68
N LEU A 346 -25.01 7.00 5.82
CA LEU A 346 -25.22 7.81 7.01
C LEU A 346 -25.60 6.99 8.25
N ASP A 347 -26.00 5.73 8.09
CA ASP A 347 -26.18 4.79 9.20
C ASP A 347 -24.84 4.44 9.88
N PHE A 348 -23.70 4.67 9.21
CA PHE A 348 -22.37 4.27 9.65
C PHE A 348 -21.40 5.43 9.84
N THR A 349 -21.43 6.41 8.94
CA THR A 349 -20.47 7.52 8.93
C THR A 349 -21.05 8.73 8.20
N PRO A 350 -20.78 9.95 8.68
CA PRO A 350 -20.95 11.14 7.86
C PRO A 350 -20.08 11.07 6.59
N LEU A 351 -20.37 11.95 5.63
CA LEU A 351 -19.61 12.11 4.40
C LEU A 351 -18.96 13.49 4.35
N GLN A 352 -17.85 13.59 3.62
CA GLN A 352 -17.16 14.86 3.38
C GLN A 352 -16.37 14.85 2.06
N PHE A 353 -15.89 16.02 1.65
CA PHE A 353 -14.88 16.14 0.62
C PHE A 353 -13.48 15.98 1.24
N PRO A 354 -12.54 15.29 0.56
CA PRO A 354 -11.17 15.22 1.03
C PRO A 354 -10.54 16.63 0.99
N ALA A 355 -9.87 17.02 2.08
CA ALA A 355 -9.30 18.36 2.26
C ALA A 355 -10.30 19.52 2.03
N ASP A 356 -11.61 19.24 2.20
CA ASP A 356 -12.71 20.18 1.94
C ASP A 356 -12.79 20.71 0.49
N ASP A 357 -12.12 20.05 -0.46
CA ASP A 357 -12.13 20.43 -1.87
C ASP A 357 -13.35 19.89 -2.61
N ARG A 358 -14.34 20.77 -2.80
CA ARG A 358 -15.58 20.47 -3.54
C ARG A 358 -15.38 20.25 -5.04
N THR A 359 -14.22 20.64 -5.58
CA THR A 359 -13.89 20.50 -7.00
C THR A 359 -13.19 19.19 -7.33
N ALA A 360 -12.70 18.47 -6.30
CA ALA A 360 -12.00 17.19 -6.45
C ALA A 360 -12.89 16.06 -7.01
N GLY A 361 -14.22 16.23 -7.02
CA GLY A 361 -15.17 15.26 -7.59
C GLY A 361 -15.28 13.93 -6.81
N ALA A 362 -14.68 13.85 -5.62
CA ALA A 362 -14.66 12.65 -4.79
C ALA A 362 -15.34 12.91 -3.43
N ILE A 363 -16.21 11.99 -3.01
CA ILE A 363 -16.82 11.99 -1.67
C ILE A 363 -16.19 10.87 -0.86
N THR A 364 -15.82 11.19 0.38
CA THR A 364 -15.15 10.28 1.30
C THR A 364 -15.94 10.09 2.59
N THR A 365 -15.78 8.93 3.23
CA THR A 365 -16.25 8.72 4.60
C THR A 365 -15.57 9.70 5.56
N HIS A 366 -16.32 10.20 6.54
CA HIS A 366 -15.77 11.09 7.57
C HIS A 366 -14.95 10.31 8.61
N PHE A 367 -15.47 9.15 9.02
CA PHE A 367 -14.70 8.19 9.79
C PHE A 367 -13.66 7.52 8.90
N ASP A 368 -12.47 7.32 9.47
CA ASP A 368 -11.45 6.50 8.83
C ASP A 368 -11.85 5.01 8.88
N TYR A 369 -11.20 4.20 8.05
CA TYR A 369 -11.45 2.77 8.01
C TYR A 369 -11.32 2.10 9.38
N ASN A 370 -10.33 2.51 10.20
CA ASN A 370 -10.09 1.88 11.50
C ASN A 370 -11.29 2.01 12.44
N SER A 371 -12.01 3.13 12.35
CA SER A 371 -13.20 3.40 13.17
C SER A 371 -14.38 2.51 12.78
N ILE A 372 -14.50 2.12 11.51
CA ILE A 372 -15.63 1.35 10.95
C ILE A 372 -15.24 -0.09 10.54
N SER A 373 -13.99 -0.50 10.82
CA SER A 373 -13.46 -1.84 10.50
C SER A 373 -14.20 -2.90 11.32
N GLY A 374 -14.56 -4.02 10.67
CA GLY A 374 -15.35 -5.11 11.26
C GLY A 374 -16.87 -4.91 11.15
N HIS A 375 -17.34 -3.70 10.86
CA HIS A 375 -18.75 -3.39 10.60
C HIS A 375 -19.05 -3.35 9.10
N LEU A 376 -18.22 -2.63 8.33
CA LEU A 376 -18.34 -2.55 6.87
C LEU A 376 -17.16 -3.25 6.19
N VAL A 377 -17.37 -3.63 4.92
CA VAL A 377 -16.31 -4.23 4.11
C VAL A 377 -15.55 -3.16 3.35
N LYS A 378 -14.24 -3.35 3.29
CA LYS A 378 -13.34 -2.60 2.43
C LYS A 378 -12.93 -3.48 1.25
N VAL A 379 -13.07 -2.93 0.05
CA VAL A 379 -12.42 -3.47 -1.16
C VAL A 379 -11.26 -2.54 -1.49
N ASP A 380 -10.05 -3.08 -1.54
CA ASP A 380 -8.85 -2.31 -1.84
C ASP A 380 -8.54 -2.43 -3.33
N ILE A 381 -8.97 -1.42 -4.09
CA ILE A 381 -8.72 -1.22 -5.52
C ILE A 381 -7.45 -0.37 -5.65
N LEU A 382 -6.29 -0.98 -5.39
CA LEU A 382 -5.04 -0.26 -5.28
C LEU A 382 -4.39 -0.12 -6.66
N GLY A 383 -3.99 1.10 -7.02
CA GLY A 383 -3.09 1.33 -8.15
C GLY A 383 -1.67 0.92 -7.79
N HIS A 384 -1.06 0.07 -8.61
CA HIS A 384 0.31 -0.41 -8.46
C HIS A 384 1.04 -0.38 -9.81
N ASP A 385 2.35 -0.15 -9.78
CA ASP A 385 3.16 -0.05 -10.99
C ASP A 385 3.42 -1.42 -11.61
N ASP A 386 3.68 -2.45 -10.79
CA ASP A 386 3.97 -3.81 -11.27
C ASP A 386 3.02 -4.36 -12.36
N PRO A 387 1.67 -4.32 -12.22
CA PRO A 387 0.77 -4.67 -13.32
C PRO A 387 1.06 -3.96 -14.64
N THR A 388 1.36 -2.67 -14.56
CA THR A 388 1.63 -1.81 -15.71
C THR A 388 3.01 -2.12 -16.32
N VAL A 389 4.02 -2.39 -15.47
CA VAL A 389 5.35 -2.85 -15.88
C VAL A 389 5.24 -4.19 -16.62
N ILE A 390 4.50 -5.15 -16.07
CA ILE A 390 4.28 -6.47 -16.66
C ILE A 390 3.57 -6.35 -18.02
N LYS A 391 2.54 -5.49 -18.13
CA LYS A 391 1.86 -5.21 -19.40
C LYS A 391 2.82 -4.63 -20.43
N MET A 392 3.61 -3.62 -20.06
CA MET A 392 4.58 -3.01 -20.96
C MET A 392 5.65 -4.01 -21.41
N LEU A 393 6.12 -4.89 -20.52
CA LEU A 393 7.05 -5.96 -20.86
C LEU A 393 6.43 -6.95 -21.85
N HIS A 394 5.16 -7.30 -21.67
CA HIS A 394 4.42 -8.13 -22.63
C HIS A 394 4.32 -7.46 -24.01
N GLU A 395 3.91 -6.19 -24.05
CA GLU A 395 3.76 -5.42 -25.30
C GLU A 395 5.09 -5.27 -26.06
N LEU A 396 6.19 -5.07 -25.33
CA LEU A 396 7.53 -4.88 -25.94
C LEU A 396 8.17 -6.18 -26.43
N THR A 397 7.84 -7.32 -25.84
CA THR A 397 8.54 -8.60 -26.10
C THR A 397 7.67 -9.65 -26.79
N GLY A 398 6.34 -9.53 -26.71
CA GLY A 398 5.38 -10.56 -27.12
C GLY A 398 5.35 -11.80 -26.21
N ILE A 399 6.13 -11.82 -25.13
CA ILE A 399 6.20 -12.96 -24.19
C ILE A 399 5.12 -12.78 -23.13
N ASP A 400 4.30 -13.81 -22.96
CA ASP A 400 3.29 -13.87 -21.89
C ASP A 400 3.98 -13.98 -20.51
N PRO A 401 3.93 -12.93 -19.67
CA PRO A 401 4.63 -12.91 -18.38
C PRO A 401 4.12 -13.98 -17.42
N LEU A 402 2.87 -14.46 -17.59
CA LEU A 402 2.29 -15.48 -16.73
C LEU A 402 2.84 -16.88 -17.01
N LYS A 403 3.54 -17.06 -18.14
CA LYS A 403 4.19 -18.32 -18.53
C LYS A 403 5.69 -18.36 -18.22
N VAL A 404 6.23 -17.32 -17.59
CA VAL A 404 7.64 -17.31 -17.14
C VAL A 404 7.88 -18.44 -16.13
N PRO A 405 8.90 -19.29 -16.33
CA PRO A 405 9.22 -20.36 -15.38
C PRO A 405 9.83 -19.77 -14.10
N MET A 406 9.27 -20.12 -12.94
CA MET A 406 9.66 -19.58 -11.62
C MET A 406 10.97 -20.15 -11.06
N ASP A 407 11.62 -21.04 -11.81
CA ASP A 407 12.88 -21.71 -11.46
C ASP A 407 13.99 -21.46 -12.49
N ASP A 408 13.84 -20.46 -13.37
CA ASP A 408 14.86 -20.09 -14.36
C ASP A 408 16.21 -19.83 -13.66
N PRO A 409 17.25 -20.65 -13.92
CA PRO A 409 18.51 -20.57 -13.17
C PRO A 409 19.23 -19.23 -13.34
N ASP A 410 19.17 -18.64 -14.54
CA ASP A 410 19.81 -17.36 -14.83
C ASP A 410 19.11 -16.20 -14.10
N THR A 411 17.78 -16.26 -13.98
CA THR A 411 16.99 -15.32 -13.18
C THR A 411 17.26 -15.49 -11.68
N LEU A 412 17.29 -16.73 -11.16
CA LEU A 412 17.64 -17.00 -9.76
C LEU A 412 19.04 -16.48 -9.40
N ALA A 413 19.99 -16.55 -10.34
CA ALA A 413 21.36 -16.10 -10.13
C ALA A 413 21.44 -14.61 -9.77
N LEU A 414 20.50 -13.77 -10.22
CA LEU A 414 20.42 -12.35 -9.87
C LEU A 414 20.28 -12.11 -8.35
N PHE A 415 19.65 -13.06 -7.65
CA PHE A 415 19.38 -12.96 -6.21
C PHE A 415 20.42 -13.69 -5.35
N SER A 416 21.39 -14.38 -5.95
CA SER A 416 22.35 -15.24 -5.25
C SER A 416 23.22 -14.54 -4.19
N GLY A 417 23.27 -13.21 -4.21
CA GLY A 417 24.12 -12.41 -3.34
C GLY A 417 25.61 -12.43 -3.72
N VAL A 418 25.99 -13.09 -4.82
CA VAL A 418 27.38 -13.09 -5.32
C VAL A 418 27.76 -11.71 -5.84
N ASN A 419 26.89 -11.11 -6.63
CA ASN A 419 27.00 -9.72 -7.06
C ASN A 419 25.68 -9.00 -6.71
N PRO A 420 25.64 -8.22 -5.61
CA PRO A 420 24.40 -7.59 -5.16
C PRO A 420 23.82 -6.60 -6.19
N ASP A 421 24.66 -6.00 -7.04
CA ASP A 421 24.21 -5.07 -8.09
C ASP A 421 23.26 -5.74 -9.09
N ASP A 422 23.31 -7.07 -9.25
CA ASP A 422 22.43 -7.80 -10.17
C ASP A 422 20.95 -7.73 -9.78
N ALA A 423 20.64 -7.41 -8.52
CA ALA A 423 19.26 -7.20 -8.06
C ALA A 423 18.75 -5.75 -8.24
N ILE A 424 19.60 -4.79 -8.64
CA ILE A 424 19.21 -3.38 -8.82
C ILE A 424 18.01 -3.26 -9.77
N GLY A 425 17.04 -2.41 -9.41
CA GLY A 425 15.86 -2.15 -10.23
C GLY A 425 14.79 -3.25 -10.22
N ILE A 426 15.02 -4.37 -9.53
CA ILE A 426 13.98 -5.38 -9.28
C ILE A 426 13.13 -4.90 -8.09
N PRO A 427 11.79 -4.91 -8.19
CA PRO A 427 10.90 -4.52 -7.09
C PRO A 427 11.23 -5.29 -5.81
N GLU A 428 11.18 -4.60 -4.67
CA GLU A 428 11.63 -5.05 -3.34
C GLU A 428 13.13 -5.35 -3.22
N PHE A 429 13.67 -6.19 -4.10
CA PHE A 429 15.02 -6.74 -4.00
C PHE A 429 16.14 -5.75 -4.36
N GLY A 430 15.84 -4.69 -5.12
CA GLY A 430 16.83 -3.72 -5.58
C GLY A 430 17.34 -2.75 -4.51
N THR A 431 16.65 -2.63 -3.37
CA THR A 431 17.06 -1.72 -2.29
C THR A 431 18.40 -2.13 -1.69
N ARG A 432 19.23 -1.17 -1.27
CA ARG A 432 20.52 -1.48 -0.62
C ARG A 432 20.37 -2.38 0.60
N PHE A 433 19.28 -2.21 1.35
CA PHE A 433 18.98 -3.04 2.51
C PHE A 433 18.78 -4.50 2.12
N VAL A 434 17.93 -4.78 1.13
CA VAL A 434 17.66 -6.16 0.68
C VAL A 434 18.87 -6.74 -0.03
N ARG A 435 19.58 -5.96 -0.86
CA ARG A 435 20.84 -6.39 -1.50
C ARG A 435 21.88 -6.87 -0.49
N ASN A 436 22.06 -6.16 0.62
CA ASN A 436 22.94 -6.60 1.71
C ASN A 436 22.42 -7.88 2.38
N MET A 437 21.10 -8.02 2.53
CA MET A 437 20.48 -9.25 3.02
C MET A 437 20.77 -10.43 2.10
N LEU A 438 20.68 -10.27 0.78
CA LEU A 438 21.01 -11.30 -0.21
C LEU A 438 22.46 -11.77 -0.07
N VAL A 439 23.41 -10.85 0.11
CA VAL A 439 24.84 -11.19 0.32
C VAL A 439 25.04 -12.05 1.56
N GLU A 440 24.32 -11.74 2.65
CA GLU A 440 24.43 -12.45 3.92
C GLU A 440 23.70 -13.80 3.94
N THR A 441 22.62 -13.94 3.17
CA THR A 441 21.73 -15.13 3.21
C THR A 441 21.94 -16.09 2.04
N LYS A 442 22.42 -15.59 0.90
CA LYS A 442 22.68 -16.35 -0.34
C LYS A 442 21.52 -17.28 -0.73
N PRO A 443 20.33 -16.71 -0.98
CA PRO A 443 19.16 -17.52 -1.34
C PRO A 443 19.43 -18.28 -2.65
N ALA A 444 18.91 -19.50 -2.74
CA ALA A 444 19.19 -20.41 -3.86
C ALA A 444 17.92 -20.96 -4.54
N SER A 445 16.74 -20.54 -4.08
CA SER A 445 15.46 -21.10 -4.49
C SER A 445 14.36 -20.05 -4.39
N PHE A 446 13.23 -20.27 -5.07
CA PHE A 446 12.07 -19.38 -4.99
C PHE A 446 11.54 -19.30 -3.55
N GLY A 447 11.47 -20.44 -2.85
CA GLY A 447 11.09 -20.48 -1.44
C GLY A 447 12.01 -19.64 -0.54
N ASP A 448 13.31 -19.59 -0.84
CA ASP A 448 14.24 -18.70 -0.13
C ASP A 448 13.94 -17.22 -0.42
N LEU A 449 13.56 -16.86 -1.65
CA LEU A 449 13.16 -15.49 -2.00
C LEU A 449 11.89 -15.04 -1.27
N VAL A 450 10.90 -15.93 -1.12
CA VAL A 450 9.71 -15.67 -0.29
C VAL A 450 10.10 -15.35 1.15
N ARG A 451 11.10 -16.05 1.70
CA ARG A 451 11.61 -15.77 3.04
C ARG A 451 12.34 -14.44 3.12
N ILE A 452 13.15 -14.09 2.10
CA ILE A 452 13.80 -12.77 2.03
C ILE A 452 12.75 -11.66 1.99
N SER A 453 11.71 -11.80 1.17
CA SER A 453 10.60 -10.85 1.10
C SER A 453 9.95 -10.67 2.48
N GLY A 454 9.67 -11.76 3.22
CA GLY A 454 9.15 -11.65 4.58
C GLY A 454 10.12 -10.95 5.56
N LEU A 455 11.41 -11.31 5.52
CA LEU A 455 12.42 -10.75 6.43
C LEU A 455 12.75 -9.28 6.15
N SER A 456 12.64 -8.84 4.89
CA SER A 456 12.94 -7.46 4.51
C SER A 456 11.82 -6.47 4.86
N HIS A 457 10.65 -6.97 5.25
CA HIS A 457 9.47 -6.16 5.52
C HIS A 457 9.05 -6.26 6.98
N GLY A 458 9.31 -5.18 7.73
CA GLY A 458 8.91 -5.04 9.13
C GLY A 458 10.05 -4.58 10.04
N THR A 459 9.72 -3.71 10.98
CA THR A 459 10.66 -3.26 12.01
C THR A 459 10.99 -4.43 12.95
N ASP A 460 12.29 -4.59 13.26
CA ASP A 460 12.81 -5.62 14.16
C ASP A 460 12.53 -7.08 13.74
N VAL A 461 12.32 -7.32 12.44
CA VAL A 461 12.27 -8.66 11.84
C VAL A 461 13.68 -9.16 11.50
N TRP A 462 14.40 -8.40 10.68
CA TRP A 462 15.77 -8.73 10.28
C TRP A 462 16.82 -8.14 11.23
N ALA A 463 16.90 -6.81 11.29
CA ALA A 463 17.85 -6.11 12.17
C ALA A 463 17.50 -6.37 13.64
N ASN A 464 18.53 -6.55 14.49
CA ASN A 464 18.39 -6.83 15.93
C ASN A 464 17.65 -8.14 16.28
N ASN A 465 17.40 -9.00 15.28
CA ASN A 465 16.63 -10.22 15.43
C ASN A 465 17.16 -11.35 14.52
N ALA A 466 16.51 -11.67 13.39
CA ALA A 466 16.88 -12.82 12.55
C ALA A 466 18.34 -12.78 12.07
N ARG A 467 18.87 -11.60 11.73
CA ARG A 467 20.27 -11.42 11.32
C ARG A 467 21.24 -11.87 12.40
N ASP A 468 20.98 -11.50 13.66
CA ASP A 468 21.87 -11.79 14.78
C ASP A 468 21.81 -13.27 15.16
N LEU A 469 20.62 -13.88 15.07
CA LEU A 469 20.44 -15.33 15.27
C LEU A 469 21.24 -16.13 14.23
N ILE A 470 21.24 -15.69 12.98
CA ILE A 470 22.03 -16.31 11.90
C ILE A 470 23.52 -16.10 12.13
N LYS A 471 23.96 -14.88 12.44
CA LYS A 471 25.39 -14.56 12.65
C LYS A 471 25.98 -15.24 13.88
N SER A 472 25.20 -15.40 14.93
CA SER A 472 25.62 -16.11 16.16
C SER A 472 25.56 -17.63 16.03
N GLY A 473 24.98 -18.16 14.95
CA GLY A 473 24.83 -19.60 14.72
C GLY A 473 23.73 -20.25 15.56
N VAL A 474 22.86 -19.46 16.20
CA VAL A 474 21.73 -19.95 17.01
C VAL A 474 20.63 -20.57 16.13
N ALA A 475 20.40 -20.01 14.94
CA ALA A 475 19.44 -20.52 13.96
C ALA A 475 19.98 -20.37 12.54
N LYS A 476 19.59 -21.27 11.64
CA LYS A 476 19.90 -21.16 10.21
C LYS A 476 18.90 -20.24 9.51
N PHE A 477 19.26 -19.75 8.32
CA PHE A 477 18.39 -18.92 7.49
C PHE A 477 16.99 -19.53 7.23
N ARG A 478 16.90 -20.85 7.06
CA ARG A 478 15.62 -21.53 6.86
C ARG A 478 14.81 -21.79 8.13
N GLU A 479 15.38 -21.51 9.30
CA GLU A 479 14.75 -21.75 10.62
C GLU A 479 14.22 -20.47 11.27
N VAL A 480 14.68 -19.29 10.84
CA VAL A 480 14.19 -18.00 11.38
C VAL A 480 12.74 -17.70 10.98
N ILE A 481 12.10 -16.77 11.68
CA ILE A 481 10.73 -16.35 11.40
C ILE A 481 10.75 -15.31 10.27
N ALA A 482 10.21 -15.66 9.10
CA ALA A 482 10.11 -14.75 7.96
C ALA A 482 8.66 -14.28 7.72
N THR A 483 7.68 -15.13 8.02
CA THR A 483 6.26 -14.89 7.80
C THR A 483 5.44 -15.35 9.00
N ARG A 484 4.21 -14.85 9.15
CA ARG A 484 3.36 -15.25 10.29
C ARG A 484 2.99 -16.74 10.24
N GLU A 485 2.93 -17.31 9.05
CA GLU A 485 2.64 -18.72 8.81
C GLU A 485 3.79 -19.60 9.31
N ASP A 486 5.05 -19.11 9.30
CA ASP A 486 6.17 -19.83 9.93
C ASP A 486 5.91 -20.05 11.42
N ILE A 487 5.31 -19.07 12.12
CA ILE A 487 4.93 -19.22 13.54
C ILE A 487 3.80 -20.22 13.69
N PHE A 488 2.73 -20.04 12.92
CA PHE A 488 1.55 -20.87 13.05
C PHE A 488 1.85 -22.35 12.76
N LEU A 489 2.50 -22.63 11.63
CA LEU A 489 2.85 -23.99 11.21
C LEU A 489 3.89 -24.63 12.15
N TYR A 490 4.90 -23.87 12.58
CA TYR A 490 5.91 -24.39 13.51
C TYR A 490 5.32 -24.77 14.86
N LEU A 491 4.47 -23.91 15.45
CA LEU A 491 3.84 -24.21 16.73
C LEU A 491 2.92 -25.43 16.63
N MET A 492 2.16 -25.56 15.53
CA MET A 492 1.36 -26.77 15.26
C MET A 492 2.24 -28.01 15.11
N GLN A 493 3.37 -27.92 14.43
CA GLN A 493 4.33 -29.03 14.29
C GLN A 493 4.90 -29.46 15.65
N MET A 494 5.05 -28.53 16.60
CA MET A 494 5.45 -28.82 17.99
C MET A 494 4.30 -29.42 18.82
N GLY A 495 3.10 -29.59 18.26
CA GLY A 495 1.95 -30.18 18.92
C GLY A 495 1.05 -29.17 19.65
N MET A 496 1.21 -27.87 19.37
CA MET A 496 0.29 -26.86 19.89
C MET A 496 -1.07 -26.94 19.21
N ASP A 497 -2.13 -26.71 19.98
CA ASP A 497 -3.48 -26.53 19.44
C ASP A 497 -3.50 -25.43 18.37
N SER A 498 -4.23 -25.68 17.27
CA SER A 498 -4.20 -24.81 16.10
C SER A 498 -4.78 -23.42 16.39
N ALA A 499 -5.82 -23.31 17.21
CA ALA A 499 -6.40 -22.01 17.56
C ALA A 499 -5.45 -21.19 18.44
N VAL A 500 -4.76 -21.85 19.38
CA VAL A 500 -3.73 -21.20 20.22
C VAL A 500 -2.54 -20.73 19.36
N ALA A 501 -2.04 -21.60 18.48
CA ALA A 501 -0.91 -21.29 17.60
C ALA A 501 -1.23 -20.10 16.68
N PHE A 502 -2.43 -20.07 16.10
CA PHE A 502 -2.90 -18.95 15.29
C PHE A 502 -3.03 -17.65 16.08
N ALA A 503 -3.60 -17.71 17.29
CA ALA A 503 -3.74 -16.52 18.14
C ALA A 503 -2.38 -15.91 18.49
N ILE A 504 -1.36 -16.75 18.76
CA ILE A 504 0.02 -16.30 18.96
C ILE A 504 0.58 -15.66 17.70
N ALA A 505 0.47 -16.31 16.54
CA ALA A 505 0.93 -15.76 15.27
C ALA A 505 0.29 -14.40 14.94
N GLU A 506 -1.02 -14.24 15.20
CA GLU A 506 -1.75 -12.99 15.01
C GLU A 506 -1.34 -11.87 15.97
N LYS A 507 -0.95 -12.20 17.21
CA LYS A 507 -0.38 -11.21 18.15
C LYS A 507 0.99 -10.73 17.65
N VAL A 508 1.89 -11.67 17.34
CA VAL A 508 3.27 -11.38 16.93
C VAL A 508 3.31 -10.56 15.64
N ARG A 509 2.52 -10.93 14.62
CA ARG A 509 2.51 -10.19 13.34
C ARG A 509 2.00 -8.76 13.44
N LYS A 510 1.34 -8.40 14.55
CA LYS A 510 0.85 -7.06 14.87
C LYS A 510 1.72 -6.33 15.90
N GLY A 511 2.87 -6.91 16.28
CA GLY A 511 3.74 -6.36 17.32
C GLY A 511 3.10 -6.28 18.70
N LYS A 512 2.05 -7.08 18.95
CA LYS A 512 1.40 -7.12 20.26
C LYS A 512 2.23 -7.96 21.23
N PRO A 513 2.34 -7.54 22.50
CA PRO A 513 3.07 -8.31 23.50
C PRO A 513 2.42 -9.69 23.70
N LEU A 514 3.26 -10.71 23.88
CA LEU A 514 2.83 -12.04 24.29
C LEU A 514 2.52 -12.05 25.78
N ALA A 515 1.38 -12.63 26.17
CA ALA A 515 1.04 -12.80 27.56
C ALA A 515 1.85 -13.96 28.19
N ASP A 516 2.00 -13.97 29.52
CA ASP A 516 2.69 -15.06 30.22
C ASP A 516 2.11 -16.45 29.91
N ALA A 517 0.78 -16.52 29.71
CA ALA A 517 0.11 -17.74 29.30
C ALA A 517 0.51 -18.22 27.90
N ASP A 518 0.75 -17.31 26.96
CA ASP A 518 1.23 -17.64 25.61
C ASP A 518 2.65 -18.23 25.69
N ILE A 519 3.53 -17.58 26.46
CA ILE A 519 4.93 -18.01 26.65
C ILE A 519 4.99 -19.39 27.31
N GLU A 520 4.19 -19.61 28.35
CA GLU A 520 4.11 -20.90 29.03
C GLU A 520 3.56 -22.00 28.12
N ALA A 521 2.57 -21.69 27.27
CA ALA A 521 2.07 -22.62 26.26
C ALA A 521 3.17 -23.01 25.25
N MET A 522 3.97 -22.03 24.77
CA MET A 522 5.11 -22.28 23.89
C MET A 522 6.17 -23.16 24.56
N ARG A 523 6.51 -22.90 25.83
CA ARG A 523 7.48 -23.70 26.59
C ARG A 523 7.00 -25.12 26.85
N LYS A 524 5.70 -25.33 27.11
CA LYS A 524 5.10 -26.66 27.31
C LYS A 524 5.26 -27.57 26.09
N VAL A 525 5.18 -27.01 24.89
CA VAL A 525 5.43 -27.74 23.64
C VAL A 525 6.91 -27.68 23.22
N SER A 526 7.81 -27.34 24.16
CA SER A 526 9.27 -27.32 23.97
C SER A 526 9.79 -26.36 22.89
N VAL A 527 9.10 -25.23 22.67
CA VAL A 527 9.61 -24.18 21.78
C VAL A 527 10.89 -23.56 22.39
N PRO A 528 11.97 -23.42 21.62
CA PRO A 528 13.22 -22.83 22.11
C PRO A 528 13.06 -21.38 22.58
N GLU A 529 13.78 -21.01 23.63
CA GLU A 529 13.68 -19.66 24.21
C GLU A 529 14.08 -18.56 23.22
N TRP A 530 15.06 -18.81 22.34
CA TRP A 530 15.44 -17.85 21.31
C TRP A 530 14.29 -17.53 20.34
N TYR A 531 13.41 -18.50 20.09
CA TYR A 531 12.25 -18.33 19.22
C TYR A 531 11.20 -17.45 19.89
N ILE A 532 10.96 -17.66 21.18
CA ILE A 532 10.06 -16.83 22.00
C ILE A 532 10.58 -15.38 22.04
N GLU A 533 11.87 -15.19 22.27
CA GLU A 533 12.49 -13.85 22.27
C GLU A 533 12.44 -13.19 20.89
N SER A 534 12.57 -13.97 19.81
CA SER A 534 12.39 -13.47 18.45
C SER A 534 10.95 -12.97 18.23
N CYS A 535 9.94 -13.74 18.65
CA CYS A 535 8.54 -13.33 18.58
C CYS A 535 8.25 -12.04 19.33
N LYS A 536 8.87 -11.79 20.49
CA LYS A 536 8.68 -10.56 21.28
C LYS A 536 9.23 -9.30 20.62
N LYS A 537 10.20 -9.44 19.71
CA LYS A 537 10.85 -8.30 19.03
C LYS A 537 10.09 -7.85 17.78
N ILE A 538 9.45 -8.77 17.08
CA ILE A 538 8.80 -8.51 15.80
C ILE A 538 7.68 -7.47 16.00
N SER A 539 7.79 -6.32 15.35
CA SER A 539 6.76 -5.28 15.40
C SER A 539 5.68 -5.45 14.32
N TYR A 540 6.03 -6.11 13.22
CA TYR A 540 5.13 -6.38 12.11
C TYR A 540 5.68 -7.52 11.24
N LEU A 541 4.80 -8.36 10.68
CA LEU A 541 5.20 -9.48 9.83
C LEU A 541 4.22 -9.72 8.69
N PHE A 542 4.75 -10.02 7.50
CA PHE A 542 3.94 -10.33 6.33
C PHE A 542 3.24 -11.69 6.39
N PRO A 543 2.06 -11.83 5.74
CA PRO A 543 1.55 -13.13 5.34
C PRO A 543 2.37 -13.71 4.18
N LYS A 544 2.64 -15.02 4.23
CA LYS A 544 3.35 -15.78 3.20
C LYS A 544 2.69 -15.66 1.83
N ALA A 545 1.36 -15.57 1.77
CA ALA A 545 0.62 -15.32 0.53
C ALA A 545 1.02 -14.02 -0.15
N HIS A 546 1.18 -12.94 0.63
CA HIS A 546 1.61 -11.65 0.11
C HIS A 546 3.07 -11.71 -0.35
N ALA A 547 3.96 -12.30 0.45
CA ALA A 547 5.35 -12.49 0.06
C ALA A 547 5.48 -13.33 -1.23
N ALA A 548 4.73 -14.42 -1.36
CA ALA A 548 4.73 -15.26 -2.56
C ALA A 548 4.22 -14.50 -3.80
N ALA A 549 3.16 -13.72 -3.68
CA ALA A 549 2.64 -12.91 -4.79
C ALA A 549 3.65 -11.86 -5.28
N TYR A 550 4.26 -11.13 -4.35
CA TYR A 550 5.25 -10.09 -4.68
C TYR A 550 6.52 -10.70 -5.28
N VAL A 551 6.99 -11.82 -4.73
CA VAL A 551 8.15 -12.53 -5.28
C VAL A 551 7.85 -13.10 -6.67
N THR A 552 6.65 -13.64 -6.91
CA THR A 552 6.23 -14.10 -8.25
C THR A 552 6.34 -12.98 -9.27
N THR A 553 5.84 -11.79 -8.92
CA THR A 553 5.87 -10.62 -9.81
C THR A 553 7.28 -10.08 -10.00
N ALA A 554 8.06 -9.94 -8.92
CA ALA A 554 9.46 -9.55 -8.98
C ALA A 554 10.31 -10.52 -9.82
N PHE A 555 10.05 -11.83 -9.72
CA PHE A 555 10.74 -12.86 -10.49
C PHE A 555 10.43 -12.75 -11.98
N ARG A 556 9.17 -12.50 -12.35
CA ARG A 556 8.79 -12.23 -13.76
C ARG A 556 9.54 -11.03 -14.30
N ILE A 557 9.57 -9.93 -13.56
CA ILE A 557 10.29 -8.71 -13.96
C ILE A 557 11.80 -8.99 -14.08
N ALA A 558 12.37 -9.75 -13.15
CA ALA A 558 13.76 -10.18 -13.16
C ALA A 558 14.11 -11.06 -14.37
N TYR A 559 13.19 -11.93 -14.81
CA TYR A 559 13.36 -12.72 -16.03
C TYR A 559 13.56 -11.81 -17.26
N PHE A 560 12.75 -10.76 -17.41
CA PHE A 560 12.94 -9.78 -18.47
C PHE A 560 14.23 -8.99 -18.31
N LYS A 561 14.72 -8.75 -17.09
CA LYS A 561 16.03 -8.12 -16.86
C LYS A 561 17.18 -8.96 -17.41
N VAL A 562 17.12 -10.29 -17.27
CA VAL A 562 18.13 -11.21 -17.79
C VAL A 562 18.02 -11.36 -19.31
N HIS A 563 16.83 -11.74 -19.78
CA HIS A 563 16.63 -12.22 -21.14
C HIS A 563 16.26 -11.11 -22.13
N HIS A 564 15.73 -9.98 -21.65
CA HIS A 564 15.29 -8.83 -22.45
C HIS A 564 15.67 -7.48 -21.81
N PRO A 565 16.97 -7.22 -21.53
CA PRO A 565 17.42 -6.10 -20.71
C PRO A 565 16.98 -4.72 -21.26
N LEU A 566 16.86 -4.57 -22.58
CA LEU A 566 16.38 -3.32 -23.19
C LEU A 566 14.89 -3.06 -22.89
N ALA A 567 14.06 -4.10 -22.91
CA ALA A 567 12.64 -4.01 -22.56
C ALA A 567 12.46 -3.74 -21.06
N PHE A 568 13.24 -4.42 -20.22
CA PHE A 568 13.28 -4.14 -18.78
C PHE A 568 13.68 -2.68 -18.50
N ALA A 569 14.75 -2.17 -19.13
CA ALA A 569 15.17 -0.79 -18.98
C ALA A 569 14.06 0.19 -19.40
N ALA A 570 13.40 -0.07 -20.55
CA ALA A 570 12.29 0.75 -21.02
C ALA A 570 11.15 0.82 -20.01
N ALA A 571 10.73 -0.33 -19.46
CA ALA A 571 9.68 -0.37 -18.45
C ALA A 571 10.12 0.34 -17.17
N TYR A 572 11.31 0.03 -16.64
CA TYR A 572 11.83 0.63 -15.41
C TYR A 572 11.90 2.16 -15.50
N PHE A 573 12.52 2.72 -16.55
CA PHE A 573 12.68 4.17 -16.66
C PHE A 573 11.38 4.91 -16.96
N THR A 574 10.38 4.22 -17.54
CA THR A 574 9.05 4.80 -17.77
C THR A 574 8.31 5.05 -16.45
N PHE A 575 8.35 4.10 -15.50
CA PHE A 575 7.60 4.21 -14.24
C PHE A 575 8.43 4.75 -13.08
N HIS A 576 9.73 4.46 -13.04
CA HIS A 576 10.62 4.82 -11.92
C HIS A 576 11.78 5.75 -12.34
N GLY A 577 11.83 6.15 -13.61
CA GLY A 577 12.90 6.99 -14.17
C GLY A 577 12.58 8.47 -14.29
N SER A 578 11.58 8.99 -13.56
CA SER A 578 11.19 10.42 -13.64
C SER A 578 12.34 11.39 -13.31
N SER A 579 13.32 10.92 -12.54
CA SER A 579 14.54 11.67 -12.21
C SER A 579 15.67 11.52 -13.24
N MET A 580 15.55 10.59 -14.18
CA MET A 580 16.50 10.40 -15.27
C MET A 580 16.15 11.37 -16.41
N THR A 581 16.78 12.54 -16.42
CA THR A 581 16.62 13.52 -17.52
C THR A 581 17.58 13.24 -18.67
N VAL A 582 17.32 13.86 -19.82
CA VAL A 582 18.23 13.81 -20.98
C VAL A 582 19.66 14.27 -20.65
N GLU A 583 19.81 15.21 -19.71
CA GLU A 583 21.11 15.70 -19.24
C GLU A 583 21.92 14.56 -18.60
N TYR A 584 21.28 13.73 -17.78
CA TYR A 584 21.93 12.57 -17.19
C TYR A 584 22.19 11.47 -18.22
N MET A 585 21.26 11.23 -19.15
CA MET A 585 21.44 10.18 -20.16
C MET A 585 22.56 10.45 -21.15
N HIS A 586 22.82 11.73 -21.49
CA HIS A 586 23.92 12.10 -22.37
C HIS A 586 25.29 12.00 -21.70
N ASN A 587 25.33 11.83 -20.37
CA ASN A 587 26.58 11.60 -19.65
C ASN A 587 27.08 10.16 -19.85
N ASN A 588 28.35 9.94 -19.52
CA ASN A 588 28.96 8.61 -19.59
C ASN A 588 28.92 7.89 -18.22
N PRO A 589 29.12 6.56 -18.19
CA PRO A 589 29.09 5.77 -16.96
C PRO A 589 30.03 6.24 -15.85
N ASP A 590 31.16 6.88 -16.16
CA ASP A 590 32.09 7.36 -15.14
C ASP A 590 31.58 8.63 -14.45
N LEU A 591 30.85 9.49 -15.16
CA LEU A 591 30.14 10.61 -14.57
C LEU A 591 28.99 10.13 -13.68
N TRP A 592 28.24 9.11 -14.11
CA TRP A 592 27.19 8.51 -13.28
C TRP A 592 27.73 7.98 -11.95
N LYS A 593 28.84 7.23 -11.98
CA LYS A 593 29.49 6.73 -10.76
C LYS A 593 29.89 7.87 -9.81
N LYS A 594 30.52 8.92 -10.32
CA LYS A 594 30.91 10.09 -9.51
C LYS A 594 29.71 10.77 -8.87
N GLU A 595 28.62 10.91 -9.61
CA GLU A 595 27.39 11.53 -9.10
C GLU A 595 26.75 10.65 -8.01
N ILE A 596 26.67 9.33 -8.23
CA ILE A 596 26.19 8.36 -7.24
C ILE A 596 27.04 8.45 -5.95
N GLU A 597 28.37 8.44 -6.07
CA GLU A 597 29.29 8.56 -4.92
C GLU A 597 29.13 9.89 -4.17
N SER A 598 29.01 11.00 -4.90
CA SER A 598 28.78 12.34 -4.35
C SER A 598 27.48 12.39 -3.53
N ILE A 599 26.39 11.87 -4.09
CA ILE A 599 25.09 11.87 -3.43
C ILE A 599 25.09 10.93 -2.21
N ASN A 600 25.68 9.73 -2.34
CA ASN A 600 25.71 8.73 -1.27
C ASN A 600 26.59 9.12 -0.09
N SER A 601 27.65 9.88 -0.33
CA SER A 601 28.54 10.37 0.73
C SER A 601 27.98 11.60 1.46
N SER A 602 26.95 12.24 0.91
CA SER A 602 26.31 13.41 1.52
C SER A 602 25.28 12.99 2.58
N PRO A 603 25.48 13.32 3.87
CA PRO A 603 24.50 13.03 4.93
C PRO A 603 23.23 13.90 4.82
N ASN A 604 23.26 14.94 3.98
CA ASN A 604 22.17 15.90 3.77
C ASN A 604 21.55 15.77 2.37
N ALA A 605 21.79 14.66 1.66
CA ALA A 605 21.19 14.44 0.36
C ALA A 605 19.65 14.47 0.44
N THR A 606 19.04 15.26 -0.44
CA THR A 606 17.58 15.36 -0.54
C THR A 606 16.97 14.08 -1.12
N ALA A 607 15.68 13.84 -0.90
CA ALA A 607 14.97 12.70 -1.49
C ALA A 607 15.14 12.66 -3.02
N LYS A 608 14.95 13.81 -3.69
CA LYS A 608 15.16 13.95 -5.14
C LYS A 608 16.58 13.55 -5.58
N GLN A 609 17.61 13.88 -4.81
CA GLN A 609 18.98 13.45 -5.14
C GLN A 609 19.15 11.94 -4.97
N GLN A 610 18.56 11.34 -3.92
CA GLN A 610 18.58 9.89 -3.74
C GLN A 610 17.82 9.17 -4.88
N ASP A 611 16.74 9.75 -5.38
CA ASP A 611 16.00 9.22 -6.54
C ASP A 611 16.86 9.25 -7.81
N ILE A 612 17.59 10.35 -8.06
CA ILE A 612 18.57 10.45 -9.14
C ILE A 612 19.64 9.37 -9.00
N ALA A 613 20.25 9.22 -7.82
CA ALA A 613 21.29 8.21 -7.59
C ALA A 613 20.77 6.80 -7.85
N SER A 614 19.55 6.48 -7.42
CA SER A 614 18.91 5.18 -7.65
C SER A 614 18.66 4.93 -9.14
N ALA A 615 18.20 5.93 -9.89
CA ALA A 615 18.01 5.81 -11.33
C ALA A 615 19.36 5.63 -12.07
N LEU A 616 20.41 6.34 -11.65
CA LEU A 616 21.77 6.20 -12.21
C LEU A 616 22.39 4.83 -11.90
N GLU A 617 22.14 4.25 -10.71
CA GLU A 617 22.55 2.88 -10.37
C GLU A 617 21.97 1.86 -11.37
N VAL A 618 20.69 2.00 -11.70
CA VAL A 618 20.02 1.14 -12.69
C VAL A 618 20.59 1.38 -14.08
N ALA A 619 20.84 2.64 -14.47
CA ALA A 619 21.42 2.96 -15.78
C ALA A 619 22.81 2.37 -15.94
N LEU A 620 23.65 2.43 -14.90
CA LEU A 620 24.98 1.82 -14.90
C LEU A 620 24.91 0.30 -15.05
N GLU A 621 23.97 -0.34 -14.36
CA GLU A 621 23.78 -1.78 -14.41
C GLU A 621 23.23 -2.25 -15.77
N MET A 622 22.24 -1.55 -16.32
CA MET A 622 21.75 -1.75 -17.69
C MET A 622 22.84 -1.52 -18.74
N TYR A 623 23.71 -0.52 -18.54
CA TYR A 623 24.85 -0.28 -19.43
C TYR A 623 25.84 -1.45 -19.46
N ARG A 624 26.10 -2.07 -18.29
CA ARG A 624 26.92 -3.31 -18.18
C ARG A 624 26.26 -4.48 -18.90
N ARG A 625 24.92 -4.53 -18.96
CA ARG A 625 24.13 -5.50 -19.73
C ARG A 625 23.99 -5.17 -21.22
N GLY A 626 24.67 -4.15 -21.71
CA GLY A 626 24.70 -3.79 -23.14
C GLY A 626 23.65 -2.77 -23.58
N VAL A 627 22.79 -2.28 -22.68
CA VAL A 627 21.84 -1.20 -23.01
C VAL A 627 22.59 0.10 -23.25
N ARG A 628 22.14 0.87 -24.23
CA ARG A 628 22.67 2.21 -24.55
C ARG A 628 21.53 3.22 -24.53
N PHE A 629 21.82 4.46 -24.17
CA PHE A 629 20.82 5.53 -24.12
C PHE A 629 21.02 6.46 -25.32
N GLY A 630 19.92 6.76 -26.00
CA GLY A 630 19.89 7.60 -27.20
C GLY A 630 19.49 9.04 -26.90
N LYS A 631 19.50 9.87 -27.93
CA LYS A 631 18.93 11.22 -27.87
C LYS A 631 17.42 11.16 -28.14
N PRO A 632 16.62 12.11 -27.64
CA PRO A 632 15.21 12.18 -28.03
C PRO A 632 15.08 12.38 -29.54
N SER A 633 14.10 11.70 -30.14
CA SER A 633 13.82 11.73 -31.57
C SER A 633 12.42 12.28 -31.82
N LEU A 634 12.31 13.28 -32.69
CA LEU A 634 11.03 13.92 -33.04
C LEU A 634 9.98 12.90 -33.49
N TYR A 635 10.39 11.87 -34.23
CA TYR A 635 9.48 10.91 -34.85
C TYR A 635 9.40 9.57 -34.12
N LYS A 636 10.32 9.27 -33.19
CA LYS A 636 10.34 7.97 -32.48
C LYS A 636 10.12 8.07 -30.97
N SER A 637 10.53 9.16 -30.31
CA SER A 637 10.34 9.29 -28.86
C SER A 637 8.86 9.36 -28.50
N HIS A 638 8.45 8.72 -27.41
CA HIS A 638 7.08 8.84 -26.89
C HIS A 638 6.92 10.15 -26.09
N ALA A 639 5.68 10.51 -25.77
CA ALA A 639 5.41 11.62 -24.86
C ALA A 639 6.01 11.36 -23.47
N THR A 640 5.69 10.19 -22.91
CA THR A 640 5.98 9.81 -21.51
C THR A 640 6.76 8.50 -21.33
N LYS A 641 6.92 7.68 -22.37
CA LYS A 641 7.46 6.31 -22.26
C LYS A 641 8.85 6.21 -22.89
N TYR A 642 9.74 5.45 -22.28
CA TYR A 642 11.01 5.11 -22.91
C TYR A 642 10.77 4.06 -23.99
N VAL A 643 11.37 4.27 -25.17
CA VAL A 643 11.11 3.43 -26.35
C VAL A 643 12.40 2.72 -26.76
N PRO A 644 12.40 1.38 -26.81
CA PRO A 644 13.45 0.61 -27.47
C PRO A 644 13.51 0.92 -28.98
N ASP A 645 14.70 1.24 -29.50
CA ASP A 645 14.94 1.48 -30.93
C ASP A 645 16.34 0.99 -31.30
N ASP A 646 16.43 -0.05 -32.13
CA ASP A 646 17.69 -0.60 -32.67
C ASP A 646 18.81 -0.81 -31.62
N GLY A 647 18.47 -1.36 -30.44
CA GLY A 647 19.43 -1.64 -29.36
C GLY A 647 19.73 -0.44 -28.45
N ILE A 648 19.10 0.70 -28.69
CA ILE A 648 19.23 1.94 -27.93
C ILE A 648 17.89 2.26 -27.26
N LEU A 649 17.93 2.86 -26.07
CA LEU A 649 16.76 3.33 -25.36
C LEU A 649 16.56 4.82 -25.62
N LEU A 650 15.45 5.16 -26.28
CA LEU A 650 15.11 6.55 -26.57
C LEU A 650 14.35 7.19 -25.39
N PRO A 651 14.79 8.35 -24.91
CA PRO A 651 14.07 9.09 -23.88
C PRO A 651 12.75 9.68 -24.39
N PRO A 652 11.72 9.79 -23.52
CA PRO A 652 10.49 10.51 -23.83
C PRO A 652 10.67 12.02 -23.76
N PHE A 653 9.75 12.77 -24.36
CA PHE A 653 9.81 14.24 -24.32
C PHE A 653 9.72 14.82 -22.90
N VAL A 654 8.98 14.19 -21.98
CA VAL A 654 8.91 14.63 -20.56
C VAL A 654 10.23 14.52 -19.80
N SER A 655 11.20 13.76 -20.30
CA SER A 655 12.54 13.68 -19.69
C SER A 655 13.41 14.92 -19.99
N ILE A 656 12.93 15.81 -20.88
CA ILE A 656 13.55 17.10 -21.18
C ILE A 656 13.10 18.11 -20.13
N PRO A 657 14.01 18.68 -19.33
CA PRO A 657 13.66 19.65 -18.30
C PRO A 657 12.77 20.78 -18.83
N GLY A 658 11.63 21.01 -18.17
CA GLY A 658 10.67 22.06 -18.53
C GLY A 658 9.58 21.65 -19.53
N ILE A 659 9.63 20.44 -20.10
CA ILE A 659 8.53 19.88 -20.91
C ILE A 659 7.63 19.03 -20.01
N GLY A 660 6.41 19.51 -19.74
CA GLY A 660 5.38 18.73 -19.04
C GLY A 660 4.61 17.79 -19.97
N GLU A 661 3.85 16.86 -19.40
CA GLU A 661 3.09 15.83 -20.13
C GLU A 661 2.19 16.41 -21.22
N ARG A 662 1.45 17.49 -20.95
CA ARG A 662 0.58 18.13 -21.96
C ARG A 662 1.35 18.61 -23.19
N ALA A 663 2.54 19.19 -22.98
CA ALA A 663 3.38 19.66 -24.08
C ALA A 663 3.98 18.48 -24.84
N ALA A 664 4.43 17.45 -24.14
CA ALA A 664 4.93 16.22 -24.74
C ALA A 664 3.85 15.51 -25.58
N GLN A 665 2.62 15.45 -25.08
CA GLN A 665 1.48 14.85 -25.76
C GLN A 665 1.10 15.63 -27.03
N ALA A 666 1.06 16.96 -26.95
CA ALA A 666 0.78 17.81 -28.11
C ALA A 666 1.81 17.61 -29.26
N ILE A 667 3.06 17.29 -28.93
CA ILE A 667 4.09 16.95 -29.95
C ILE A 667 3.74 15.64 -30.66
N VAL A 668 3.35 14.61 -29.89
CA VAL A 668 3.02 13.29 -30.43
C VAL A 668 1.74 13.35 -31.27
N GLU A 669 0.70 14.01 -30.79
CA GLU A 669 -0.56 14.18 -31.53
C GLU A 669 -0.34 14.93 -32.85
N ALA A 670 0.42 16.04 -32.81
CA ALA A 670 0.70 16.81 -34.01
C ALA A 670 1.56 16.02 -35.03
N ARG A 671 2.54 15.20 -34.61
CA ARG A 671 3.30 14.41 -35.61
C ARG A 671 2.50 13.28 -36.24
N GLU A 672 1.49 12.74 -35.54
CA GLU A 672 0.64 11.65 -36.03
C GLU A 672 -0.32 12.12 -37.13
N GLU A 673 -0.78 13.37 -37.04
CA GLU A 673 -1.57 14.00 -38.10
C GLU A 673 -0.76 14.16 -39.41
N ALA A 674 0.49 14.60 -39.33
CA ALA A 674 1.40 14.77 -40.47
C ALA A 674 2.85 15.09 -40.00
N PRO A 675 3.90 14.71 -40.76
CA PRO A 675 5.26 15.13 -40.50
C PRO A 675 5.42 16.66 -40.47
N PHE A 676 6.32 17.15 -39.61
CA PHE A 676 6.60 18.58 -39.53
C PHE A 676 7.47 19.05 -40.69
N THR A 677 7.10 20.17 -41.29
CA THR A 677 7.79 20.78 -42.44
C THR A 677 8.85 21.80 -42.01
N SER A 678 8.66 22.45 -40.86
CA SER A 678 9.54 23.49 -40.32
C SER A 678 9.37 23.66 -38.81
N VAL A 679 10.28 24.40 -38.17
CA VAL A 679 10.17 24.80 -36.76
C VAL A 679 8.94 25.69 -36.53
N GLU A 680 8.58 26.52 -37.50
CA GLU A 680 7.36 27.35 -37.45
C GLU A 680 6.09 26.50 -37.48
N ASP A 681 6.03 25.50 -38.37
CA ASP A 681 4.91 24.53 -38.44
C ASP A 681 4.78 23.75 -37.12
N PHE A 682 5.89 23.22 -36.62
CA PHE A 682 5.95 22.55 -35.33
C PHE A 682 5.37 23.43 -34.21
N ARG A 683 5.81 24.69 -34.13
CA ARG A 683 5.35 25.62 -33.09
C ARG A 683 3.86 25.95 -33.23
N ARG A 684 3.37 26.14 -34.46
CA ARG A 684 1.97 26.44 -34.76
C ARG A 684 1.05 25.30 -34.33
N ARG A 685 1.40 24.06 -34.70
CA ARG A 685 0.55 22.88 -34.48
C ARG A 685 0.58 22.41 -33.03
N THR A 686 1.75 22.44 -32.40
CA THR A 686 1.90 22.02 -31.00
C THR A 686 1.53 23.11 -29.99
N LYS A 687 1.48 24.38 -30.42
CA LYS A 687 1.28 25.58 -29.58
C LYS A 687 2.35 25.76 -28.49
N LEU A 688 3.53 25.14 -28.64
CA LEU A 688 4.63 25.30 -27.69
C LEU A 688 5.21 26.74 -27.74
N GLY A 689 5.62 27.25 -26.58
CA GLY A 689 6.29 28.54 -26.47
C GLY A 689 7.71 28.51 -27.06
N LYS A 690 8.22 29.66 -27.51
CA LYS A 690 9.55 29.79 -28.14
C LYS A 690 10.69 29.15 -27.31
N LYS A 691 10.67 29.37 -25.99
CA LYS A 691 11.66 28.81 -25.06
C LYS A 691 11.69 27.27 -25.08
N LEU A 692 10.53 26.62 -25.22
CA LEU A 692 10.46 25.15 -25.28
C LEU A 692 11.02 24.62 -26.62
N CYS A 693 10.76 25.33 -27.72
CA CYS A 693 11.35 24.98 -29.03
C CYS A 693 12.87 25.12 -29.03
N GLU A 694 13.42 26.17 -28.38
CA GLU A 694 14.87 26.34 -28.23
C GLU A 694 15.49 25.17 -27.46
N MET A 695 14.89 24.74 -26.34
CA MET A 695 15.36 23.57 -25.58
C MET A 695 15.30 22.27 -26.41
N LEU A 696 14.21 22.06 -27.17
CA LEU A 696 14.10 20.90 -28.07
C LEU A 696 15.19 20.91 -29.15
N LYS A 697 15.56 22.09 -29.65
CA LYS A 697 16.64 22.27 -30.62
C LYS A 697 18.00 21.97 -30.01
N GLU A 698 18.27 22.43 -28.78
CA GLU A 698 19.49 22.12 -28.03
C GLU A 698 19.67 20.62 -27.78
N GLN A 699 18.57 19.89 -27.60
CA GLN A 699 18.59 18.42 -27.46
C GLN A 699 18.64 17.68 -28.81
N GLY A 700 18.72 18.39 -29.94
CA GLY A 700 18.82 17.81 -31.28
C GLY A 700 17.49 17.33 -31.87
N VAL A 701 16.34 17.58 -31.22
CA VAL A 701 15.03 17.10 -31.66
C VAL A 701 14.57 17.80 -32.94
N LEU A 702 14.83 19.11 -33.05
CA LEU A 702 14.41 19.95 -34.18
C LEU A 702 15.55 20.28 -35.17
N GLU A 703 16.72 19.65 -35.01
CA GLU A 703 17.94 20.02 -35.75
C GLU A 703 17.81 19.84 -37.27
N ASN A 704 16.99 18.88 -37.71
CA ASN A 704 16.79 18.56 -39.12
C ASN A 704 15.63 19.34 -39.78
N LEU A 705 14.96 20.26 -39.05
CA LEU A 705 13.88 21.07 -39.60
C LEU A 705 14.39 22.45 -40.04
N PRO A 706 13.95 22.97 -41.20
CA PRO A 706 14.18 24.36 -41.56
C PRO A 706 13.42 25.30 -40.61
N GLU A 707 13.90 26.54 -40.43
CA GLU A 707 13.28 27.51 -39.52
C GLU A 707 11.85 27.92 -39.93
N GLY A 708 11.57 28.00 -41.24
CA GLY A 708 10.26 28.37 -41.78
C GLY A 708 10.00 27.77 -43.16
N GLU A 709 8.76 27.88 -43.62
CA GLU A 709 8.33 27.36 -44.93
C GLU A 709 8.56 28.42 -46.02
N GLN A 710 9.40 28.12 -47.03
CA GLN A 710 9.57 29.03 -48.19
C GLN A 710 8.47 28.90 -49.25
N LEU A 711 7.59 27.90 -49.15
CA LEU A 711 6.48 27.65 -50.07
C LEU A 711 5.25 27.19 -49.28
N ALA A 712 4.31 28.10 -49.04
CA ALA A 712 2.97 27.75 -48.57
C ALA A 712 2.15 27.23 -49.76
N LEU A 713 1.90 25.91 -49.81
CA LEU A 713 0.91 25.34 -50.72
C LEU A 713 -0.44 25.33 -49.98
N PHE A 714 -1.42 26.01 -50.58
CA PHE A 714 -2.77 26.23 -50.06
C PHE A 714 -3.59 24.95 -49.90
#